data_AF-A0A7S1AHB7-F1
#
_entry.id   AF-A0A7S1AHB7-F1
#
_cell.length_a   1.000
_cell.length_b   1.000
_cell.length_c   1.000
_cell.angle_alpha   90.00
_cell.angle_beta   90.00
_cell.angle_gamma   90.00
#
_symmetry.space_group_name_H-M   'P 1'
#
loop_
_entity.id
_entity.type
_entity.pdbx_description
1 polymer ?
#
loop_
_entity_poly.entity_id
_entity_poly.type
_entity_poly.pdbx_seq_one_letter_code
_entity_poly.pdbx_strand_id
1 'polypeptide(L)'
;MRVRHLQSHLSDQQLVHQGKLDSLRSIRVGVDAVFWLRSIQALKDPFADALGGIPPGIFGFVDKELEAFRKQGITPLFVFQGVAPGPQHSMFVSRMDQQMELAWTYLAKGQKSEAQKCFAVSTSRINGDFVYFIFHHLRNKGYECLQAPYFAGAQLAHFAEQGVVQTVFGPPGLLLYGVQRVVIHIDFQKGVFDWVDLTSVLEKWQITRDMFVDACMLAGTEYCLTYPYLNLGHFQPVSPGRFNFDAAVYIIKQAPLINWMQTFPTEEMKNDHVDGYCICKVLVQNSPVMNMQHNVIRPLNNSTVPYDFQAIMGEKLPNSLYYLMLNGVISHKLPQALSKGEWTDKSQPLVDTQEFRGLLEDLQCYRQLALGLVARHLHERFQRKRILCKAFWEPHLPRSTAGQHPGAEDQNPKPRELIPDTTRGLPWRIEKTAVDKEMVRQGVDKVDFKFCLQWHAHEFDTDGALIQDLQGSGEPSFSNDANALAALVHFMVLERLELIDRDDGGMTVLSAVLMETPRNLQEPCLVALEMLKFGVLTNEPFDAAQPDRPFPQQVQYPTPPVPERVKAVLLLCRVMSLVPMRLRNDMWNADVDFDLAAFHSLIRVLKRALRQLVEASLTSILLKDLKRVKLLPPGFMCASPKKDDHMQTPAMLPTFMLPRACMGIVVRFFLDYTGDPASFQSELQSKFPCCMQAKEDLKNAFLFWEDLRRCIKEIAEPLGAQKFLEDMDEATELLVKQQTKLGIKAVSRT
;
A
#
# COMPACT_ATOMS: atom_id res chain seq x y z
N MET A 1 11.48 -0.62 -15.45
CA MET A 1 11.15 -1.97 -15.94
C MET A 1 12.24 -2.94 -15.52
N ARG A 2 11.90 -4.12 -15.00
CA ARG A 2 12.88 -5.17 -14.68
C ARG A 2 13.11 -6.08 -15.88
N VAL A 3 14.37 -6.47 -16.08
CA VAL A 3 14.78 -7.46 -17.10
C VAL A 3 15.42 -8.64 -16.38
N ARG A 4 14.95 -9.85 -16.70
CA ARG A 4 15.42 -11.08 -16.05
C ARG A 4 16.94 -11.25 -16.24
N HIS A 5 17.68 -11.41 -15.13
CA HIS A 5 19.14 -11.66 -15.09
C HIS A 5 20.05 -10.63 -15.79
N LEU A 6 19.55 -9.47 -16.22
CA LEU A 6 20.38 -8.46 -16.90
C LEU A 6 21.53 -7.96 -16.03
N GLN A 7 21.28 -7.63 -14.75
CA GLN A 7 22.33 -7.11 -13.86
C GLN A 7 23.46 -8.12 -13.63
N SER A 8 23.11 -9.37 -13.34
CA SER A 8 24.10 -10.45 -13.16
C SER A 8 24.90 -10.65 -14.44
N HIS A 9 24.23 -10.66 -15.59
CA HIS A 9 24.89 -10.86 -16.88
C HIS A 9 25.85 -9.73 -17.24
N LEU A 10 25.48 -8.47 -16.96
CA LEU A 10 26.38 -7.32 -17.13
C LEU A 10 27.62 -7.44 -16.23
N SER A 11 27.46 -7.91 -14.99
CA SER A 11 28.58 -8.16 -14.09
C SER A 11 29.50 -9.28 -14.60
N ASP A 12 28.94 -10.40 -15.04
CA ASP A 12 29.68 -11.56 -15.56
C ASP A 12 30.49 -11.19 -16.81
N GLN A 13 29.96 -10.27 -17.64
CA GLN A 13 30.62 -9.75 -18.85
C GLN A 13 31.58 -8.58 -18.58
N GLN A 14 31.83 -8.23 -17.31
CA GLN A 14 32.69 -7.12 -16.89
C GLN A 14 32.25 -5.75 -17.45
N LEU A 15 30.93 -5.56 -17.60
CA LEU A 15 30.30 -4.31 -18.07
C LEU A 15 29.79 -3.44 -16.91
N VAL A 16 30.06 -3.83 -15.67
CA VAL A 16 29.80 -3.02 -14.47
C VAL A 16 31.09 -2.29 -14.11
N HIS A 17 31.04 -0.98 -14.15
CA HIS A 17 32.15 -0.10 -13.83
C HIS A 17 32.00 0.43 -12.40
N GLN A 18 33.12 0.72 -11.75
CA GLN A 18 33.14 1.33 -10.41
C GLN A 18 33.64 2.77 -10.48
N GLY A 19 32.92 3.68 -9.84
CA GLY A 19 33.27 5.09 -9.68
C GLY A 19 33.48 5.47 -8.21
N LYS A 20 34.15 6.61 -7.98
CA LYS A 20 34.32 7.19 -6.64
C LYS A 20 33.14 8.08 -6.29
N LEU A 21 32.61 7.96 -5.08
CA LEU A 21 31.40 8.67 -4.66
C LEU A 21 31.54 10.20 -4.73
N ASP A 22 32.76 10.73 -4.62
CA ASP A 22 33.07 12.15 -4.82
C ASP A 22 32.58 12.71 -6.17
N SER A 23 32.50 11.88 -7.22
CA SER A 23 31.99 12.33 -8.52
C SER A 23 30.47 12.56 -8.52
N LEU A 24 29.76 12.09 -7.48
CA LEU A 24 28.33 12.35 -7.27
C LEU A 24 28.08 13.51 -6.30
N ARG A 25 29.14 14.15 -5.80
CA ARG A 25 29.01 15.29 -4.88
C ARG A 25 28.44 16.51 -5.60
N SER A 26 27.52 17.20 -4.94
CA SER A 26 26.91 18.44 -5.42
C SER A 26 26.15 18.31 -6.76
N ILE A 27 25.80 17.09 -7.18
CA ILE A 27 24.91 16.86 -8.31
C ILE A 27 23.54 16.36 -7.83
N ARG A 28 22.55 16.56 -8.69
CA ARG A 28 21.19 16.06 -8.51
C ARG A 28 21.06 14.68 -9.15
N VAL A 29 20.73 13.69 -8.33
CA VAL A 29 20.59 12.29 -8.73
C VAL A 29 19.10 11.95 -8.80
N GLY A 30 18.64 11.50 -9.96
CA GLY A 30 17.29 10.94 -10.10
C GLY A 30 17.27 9.53 -9.54
N VAL A 31 16.49 9.27 -8.50
CA VAL A 31 16.45 7.98 -7.82
C VAL A 31 15.15 7.26 -8.17
N ASP A 32 15.23 6.05 -8.73
CA ASP A 32 14.09 5.13 -8.77
C ASP A 32 13.80 4.67 -7.32
N ALA A 33 12.76 5.25 -6.73
CA ALA A 33 12.48 5.10 -5.30
C ALA A 33 12.20 3.65 -4.91
N VAL A 34 11.52 2.88 -5.77
CA VAL A 34 11.18 1.47 -5.47
C VAL A 34 12.43 0.61 -5.57
N PHE A 35 13.31 0.86 -6.54
CA PHE A 35 14.60 0.19 -6.63
C PHE A 35 15.49 0.48 -5.43
N TRP A 36 15.62 1.76 -5.05
CA TRP A 36 16.40 2.17 -3.89
C TRP A 36 15.90 1.50 -2.59
N LEU A 37 14.59 1.52 -2.34
CA LEU A 37 14.00 0.86 -1.17
C LEU A 37 14.29 -0.65 -1.12
N ARG A 38 14.27 -1.34 -2.28
CA ARG A 38 14.64 -2.76 -2.38
C ARG A 38 16.12 -3.03 -2.09
N SER A 39 16.98 -2.03 -2.25
CA SER A 39 18.43 -2.18 -2.01
C SER A 39 18.79 -2.16 -0.52
N ILE A 40 17.95 -1.55 0.33
CA ILE A 40 18.16 -1.44 1.77
C ILE A 40 17.86 -2.78 2.44
N GLN A 41 18.90 -3.51 2.86
CA GLN A 41 18.73 -4.85 3.47
C GLN A 41 17.94 -4.81 4.79
N ALA A 42 18.09 -3.74 5.57
CA ALA A 42 17.39 -3.59 6.85
C ALA A 42 15.86 -3.50 6.71
N LEU A 43 15.33 -3.18 5.51
CA LEU A 43 13.90 -3.16 5.25
C LEU A 43 13.31 -4.55 4.95
N LYS A 44 14.15 -5.56 4.72
CA LYS A 44 13.74 -6.93 4.36
C LYS A 44 13.55 -7.81 5.59
N ASP A 45 12.80 -7.31 6.56
CA ASP A 45 12.37 -8.11 7.70
C ASP A 45 11.54 -9.30 7.18
N PRO A 46 11.93 -10.56 7.45
CA PRO A 46 11.20 -11.72 6.95
C PRO A 46 9.74 -11.75 7.41
N PHE A 47 9.44 -11.28 8.61
CA PHE A 47 8.11 -11.37 9.21
C PHE A 47 7.22 -10.16 8.90
N ALA A 48 7.71 -9.15 8.17
CA ALA A 48 6.96 -7.91 7.94
C ALA A 48 5.55 -8.13 7.40
N ASP A 49 5.36 -9.04 6.43
CA ASP A 49 4.02 -9.32 5.90
C ASP A 49 3.13 -10.03 6.94
N ALA A 50 3.67 -10.98 7.71
CA ALA A 50 2.97 -11.67 8.79
C ALA A 50 2.60 -10.75 9.95
N LEU A 51 3.33 -9.66 10.13
CA LEU A 51 3.04 -8.64 11.11
C LEU A 51 2.08 -7.57 10.60
N GLY A 52 1.56 -7.64 9.37
CA GLY A 52 0.62 -6.65 8.82
C GLY A 52 1.16 -5.78 7.67
N GLY A 53 2.33 -6.12 7.12
CA GLY A 53 2.85 -5.58 5.85
C GLY A 53 3.86 -4.44 5.96
N ILE A 54 4.34 -4.09 7.16
CA ILE A 54 5.30 -3.00 7.39
C ILE A 54 6.38 -3.44 8.40
N PRO A 55 7.68 -3.34 8.08
CA PRO A 55 8.75 -3.69 9.02
C PRO A 55 8.83 -2.68 10.19
N PRO A 56 9.17 -3.12 11.42
CA PRO A 56 9.22 -2.28 12.62
C PRO A 56 10.03 -0.98 12.46
N GLY A 57 11.24 -1.06 11.92
CA GLY A 57 12.18 0.05 11.78
C GLY A 57 12.06 0.88 10.50
N ILE A 58 10.97 0.76 9.74
CA ILE A 58 10.83 1.32 8.38
C ILE A 58 11.36 2.75 8.23
N PHE A 59 10.91 3.68 9.08
CA PHE A 59 11.28 5.09 8.99
C PHE A 59 12.72 5.34 9.45
N GLY A 60 13.18 4.66 10.49
CA GLY A 60 14.54 4.82 11.02
C GLY A 60 15.60 4.29 10.07
N PHE A 61 15.32 3.17 9.37
CA PHE A 61 16.20 2.65 8.34
C PHE A 61 16.29 3.60 7.13
N VAL A 62 15.17 4.17 6.70
CA VAL A 62 15.16 5.19 5.65
C VAL A 62 15.90 6.45 6.09
N ASP A 63 15.69 6.94 7.31
CA ASP A 63 16.39 8.11 7.86
C ASP A 63 17.92 7.94 7.85
N LYS A 64 18.42 6.72 8.11
CA LYS A 64 19.85 6.41 8.05
C LYS A 64 20.43 6.56 6.64
N GLU A 65 19.71 6.09 5.63
CA GLU A 65 20.10 6.21 4.23
C GLU A 65 20.06 7.66 3.74
N LEU A 66 19.04 8.43 4.15
CA LEU A 66 18.93 9.85 3.85
C LEU A 66 20.10 10.66 4.44
N GLU A 67 20.52 10.32 5.65
CA GLU A 67 21.69 10.95 6.26
C GLU A 67 22.99 10.60 5.52
N ALA A 68 23.08 9.41 4.91
CA ALA A 68 24.21 9.04 4.07
C ALA A 68 24.28 9.89 2.78
N PHE A 69 23.15 10.11 2.09
CA PHE A 69 23.07 11.04 0.96
C PHE A 69 23.51 12.46 1.37
N ARG A 70 23.00 12.97 2.50
CA ARG A 70 23.36 14.31 3.01
C ARG A 70 24.85 14.44 3.29
N LYS A 71 25.45 13.48 4.00
CA LYS A 71 26.88 13.50 4.36
C LYS A 71 27.79 13.55 3.13
N GLN A 72 27.37 12.91 2.04
CA GLN A 72 28.12 12.90 0.77
C GLN A 72 27.79 14.09 -0.13
N GLY A 73 26.90 15.00 0.30
CA GLY A 73 26.51 16.17 -0.49
C GLY A 73 25.76 15.81 -1.78
N ILE A 74 25.06 14.67 -1.81
CA ILE A 74 24.26 14.22 -2.95
C ILE A 74 22.84 14.74 -2.78
N THR A 75 22.24 15.32 -3.83
CA THR A 75 20.84 15.80 -3.80
C THR A 75 19.93 14.81 -4.52
N PRO A 76 19.20 13.93 -3.81
CA PRO A 76 18.31 12.97 -4.46
C PRO A 76 16.97 13.60 -4.85
N LEU A 77 16.51 13.31 -6.07
CA LEU A 77 15.12 13.47 -6.51
C LEU A 77 14.48 12.08 -6.59
N PHE A 78 13.60 11.75 -5.65
CA PHE A 78 12.96 10.44 -5.60
C PHE A 78 11.76 10.39 -6.57
N VAL A 79 11.85 9.51 -7.56
CA VAL A 79 10.76 9.26 -8.52
C VAL A 79 10.09 7.94 -8.19
N PHE A 80 8.81 8.01 -7.85
CA PHE A 80 7.97 6.89 -7.51
C PHE A 80 7.14 6.41 -8.71
N GLN A 81 6.83 5.12 -8.71
CA GLN A 81 5.99 4.51 -9.73
C GLN A 81 4.56 5.06 -9.67
N GLY A 82 4.01 5.40 -10.83
CA GLY A 82 2.61 5.78 -11.03
C GLY A 82 1.77 4.63 -11.56
N VAL A 83 0.88 4.95 -12.52
CA VAL A 83 0.01 3.96 -13.15
C VAL A 83 0.85 2.90 -13.88
N ALA A 84 0.64 1.65 -13.53
CA ALA A 84 1.22 0.51 -14.23
C ALA A 84 0.06 -0.23 -14.96
N PRO A 85 -0.11 -0.02 -16.29
CA PRO A 85 -1.13 -0.74 -17.04
C PRO A 85 -0.89 -2.25 -16.98
N GLY A 86 -1.94 -3.05 -17.17
CA GLY A 86 -1.89 -4.51 -17.22
C GLY A 86 -2.01 -5.08 -18.65
N PRO A 87 -1.92 -6.41 -18.81
CA PRO A 87 -1.59 -7.38 -17.76
C PRO A 87 -0.07 -7.50 -17.57
N GLN A 88 0.36 -7.46 -16.31
CA GLN A 88 1.64 -8.05 -15.94
C GLN A 88 1.37 -9.56 -15.79
N HIS A 89 2.22 -10.42 -16.34
CA HIS A 89 1.94 -11.86 -16.37
C HIS A 89 1.76 -12.45 -14.95
N SER A 90 0.71 -13.24 -14.77
CA SER A 90 0.27 -13.81 -13.47
C SER A 90 1.22 -14.87 -12.90
N MET A 91 2.11 -15.45 -13.72
CA MET A 91 3.05 -16.51 -13.30
C MET A 91 3.99 -16.10 -12.16
N PHE A 92 4.17 -14.80 -11.89
CA PHE A 92 4.98 -14.31 -10.76
C PHE A 92 4.22 -14.28 -9.41
N VAL A 93 2.90 -14.49 -9.42
CA VAL A 93 2.04 -14.42 -8.22
C VAL A 93 1.88 -15.81 -7.59
N SER A 94 1.55 -16.84 -8.38
CA SER A 94 1.23 -18.20 -7.87
C SER A 94 2.34 -18.90 -7.07
N ARG A 95 3.61 -18.60 -7.34
CA ARG A 95 4.74 -19.17 -6.58
C ARG A 95 4.83 -18.64 -5.15
N MET A 96 4.27 -17.46 -4.86
CA MET A 96 4.37 -16.84 -3.55
C MET A 96 3.41 -17.48 -2.56
N ASP A 97 2.21 -17.82 -3.03
CA ASP A 97 1.14 -18.36 -2.19
C ASP A 97 1.53 -19.72 -1.60
N GLN A 98 2.14 -20.58 -2.41
CA GLN A 98 2.69 -21.86 -1.98
C GLN A 98 3.81 -21.70 -0.94
N GLN A 99 4.65 -20.66 -1.06
CA GLN A 99 5.71 -20.39 -0.09
C GLN A 99 5.14 -19.93 1.25
N MET A 100 4.05 -19.16 1.25
CA MET A 100 3.42 -18.70 2.50
C MET A 100 2.77 -19.85 3.26
N GLU A 101 2.07 -20.76 2.57
CA GLU A 101 1.54 -21.98 3.20
C GLU A 101 2.65 -22.83 3.83
N LEU A 102 3.76 -23.02 3.11
CA LEU A 102 4.93 -23.73 3.64
C LEU A 102 5.54 -23.02 4.86
N ALA A 103 5.59 -21.68 4.85
CA ALA A 103 6.08 -20.89 5.98
C ALA A 103 5.29 -21.21 7.27
N TRP A 104 3.96 -21.23 7.17
CA TRP A 104 3.08 -21.57 8.28
C TRP A 104 3.26 -23.02 8.75
N THR A 105 3.36 -23.98 7.82
CA THR A 105 3.62 -25.38 8.17
C THR A 105 4.97 -25.55 8.88
N TYR A 106 6.03 -24.89 8.41
CA TYR A 106 7.34 -24.96 9.05
C TYR A 106 7.34 -24.31 10.44
N LEU A 107 6.68 -23.16 10.57
CA LEU A 107 6.54 -22.48 11.86
C LEU A 107 5.83 -23.37 12.88
N ALA A 108 4.71 -23.99 12.48
CA ALA A 108 3.94 -24.87 13.35
C ALA A 108 4.68 -26.17 13.74
N LYS A 109 5.62 -26.64 12.92
CA LYS A 109 6.53 -27.75 13.23
C LYS A 109 7.73 -27.34 14.09
N GLY A 110 7.86 -26.06 14.47
CA GLY A 110 9.02 -25.53 15.20
C GLY A 110 10.27 -25.32 14.34
N GLN A 111 10.16 -25.43 13.01
CA GLN A 111 11.28 -25.28 12.07
C GLN A 111 11.49 -23.81 11.70
N LYS A 112 11.93 -23.00 12.68
CA LYS A 112 11.99 -21.53 12.58
C LYS A 112 12.84 -21.00 11.42
N SER A 113 14.01 -21.61 11.17
CA SER A 113 14.91 -21.23 10.07
C SER A 113 14.25 -21.36 8.70
N GLU A 114 13.57 -22.48 8.45
CA GLU A 114 12.92 -22.73 7.16
C GLU A 114 11.68 -21.85 6.99
N ALA A 115 10.91 -21.65 8.07
CA ALA A 115 9.79 -20.70 8.06
C ALA A 115 10.26 -19.28 7.70
N GLN A 116 11.34 -18.80 8.34
CA GLN A 116 11.91 -17.48 8.07
C GLN A 116 12.36 -17.31 6.62
N LYS A 117 12.98 -18.34 6.01
CA LYS A 117 13.35 -18.32 4.59
C LYS A 117 12.13 -18.20 3.68
N CYS A 118 11.06 -18.94 3.97
CA CYS A 118 9.82 -18.86 3.21
C CYS A 118 9.17 -17.47 3.36
N PHE A 119 9.03 -16.95 4.58
CA PHE A 119 8.49 -15.61 4.81
C PHE A 119 9.31 -14.49 4.13
N ALA A 120 10.64 -14.60 4.11
CA ALA A 120 11.51 -13.63 3.43
C ALA A 120 11.26 -13.51 1.91
N VAL A 121 10.64 -14.52 1.28
CA VAL A 121 10.27 -14.46 -0.15
C VAL A 121 9.26 -13.35 -0.40
N SER A 122 8.27 -13.16 0.47
CA SER A 122 7.24 -12.13 0.29
C SER A 122 7.80 -10.73 0.55
N THR A 123 8.61 -10.57 1.60
CA THR A 123 9.14 -9.27 2.05
C THR A 123 10.29 -8.75 1.20
N SER A 124 10.86 -9.59 0.33
CA SER A 124 11.74 -9.16 -0.77
C SER A 124 11.06 -8.15 -1.72
N ARG A 125 9.72 -8.04 -1.69
CA ARG A 125 8.93 -7.11 -2.49
C ARG A 125 8.48 -5.92 -1.63
N ILE A 126 8.89 -4.72 -2.02
CA ILE A 126 8.30 -3.48 -1.53
C ILE A 126 6.84 -3.41 -2.02
N ASN A 127 5.89 -3.39 -1.08
CA ASN A 127 4.45 -3.33 -1.37
C ASN A 127 3.94 -1.88 -1.54
N GLY A 128 2.69 -1.71 -2.00
CA GLY A 128 2.12 -0.39 -2.30
C GLY A 128 1.93 0.53 -1.08
N ASP A 129 1.59 -0.03 0.08
CA ASP A 129 1.44 0.77 1.31
C ASP A 129 2.79 1.31 1.77
N PHE A 130 3.82 0.47 1.69
CA PHE A 130 5.20 0.84 1.99
C PHE A 130 5.61 2.07 1.16
N VAL A 131 5.38 2.02 -0.15
CA VAL A 131 5.67 3.12 -1.07
C VAL A 131 4.93 4.41 -0.66
N TYR A 132 3.64 4.30 -0.35
CA TYR A 132 2.82 5.43 0.05
C TYR A 132 3.37 6.12 1.30
N PHE A 133 3.63 5.36 2.37
CA PHE A 133 4.10 5.95 3.63
C PHE A 133 5.50 6.56 3.51
N ILE A 134 6.40 5.93 2.75
CA ILE A 134 7.73 6.51 2.52
C ILE A 134 7.66 7.79 1.70
N PHE A 135 6.80 7.88 0.67
CA PHE A 135 6.64 9.12 -0.11
C PHE A 135 6.35 10.32 0.81
N HIS A 136 5.38 10.19 1.71
CA HIS A 136 5.03 11.28 2.62
C HIS A 136 6.07 11.52 3.72
N HIS A 137 6.76 10.47 4.18
CA HIS A 137 7.89 10.60 5.11
C HIS A 137 9.04 11.40 4.50
N LEU A 138 9.43 11.10 3.25
CA LEU A 138 10.48 11.83 2.54
C LEU A 138 10.13 13.31 2.37
N ARG A 139 8.89 13.62 1.98
CA ARG A 139 8.41 15.00 1.86
C ARG A 139 8.44 15.73 3.20
N ASN A 140 8.02 15.08 4.29
CA ASN A 140 8.10 15.62 5.65
C ASN A 140 9.55 15.93 6.06
N LYS A 141 10.51 15.14 5.60
CA LYS A 141 11.95 15.35 5.82
C LYS A 141 12.58 16.40 4.90
N GLY A 142 11.79 17.01 4.01
CA GLY A 142 12.24 18.07 3.10
C GLY A 142 12.88 17.57 1.79
N TYR A 143 12.74 16.29 1.46
CA TYR A 143 13.26 15.74 0.20
C TYR A 143 12.28 15.95 -0.97
N GLU A 144 12.84 16.15 -2.16
CA GLU A 144 12.07 16.24 -3.39
C GLU A 144 11.57 14.85 -3.80
N CYS A 145 10.25 14.73 -3.97
CA CYS A 145 9.60 13.49 -4.36
C CYS A 145 8.57 13.77 -5.44
N LEU A 146 8.46 12.84 -6.38
CA LEU A 146 7.51 12.92 -7.48
C LEU A 146 6.92 11.54 -7.76
N GLN A 147 5.61 11.44 -7.90
CA GLN A 147 4.98 10.25 -8.48
C GLN A 147 4.92 10.42 -9.99
N ALA A 148 5.54 9.50 -10.73
CA ALA A 148 5.46 9.50 -12.18
C ALA A 148 3.99 9.34 -12.63
N PRO A 149 3.57 9.88 -13.78
CA PRO A 149 2.23 9.60 -14.33
C PRO A 149 2.02 8.09 -14.55
N TYR A 150 3.05 7.44 -15.09
CA TYR A 150 3.10 6.01 -15.35
C TYR A 150 4.39 5.40 -14.78
N PHE A 151 5.39 5.13 -15.63
CA PHE A 151 6.61 4.45 -15.19
C PHE A 151 7.67 5.41 -14.65
N ALA A 152 8.21 5.09 -13.46
CA ALA A 152 9.31 5.86 -12.87
C ALA A 152 10.54 5.88 -13.79
N GLY A 153 10.86 4.75 -14.43
CA GLY A 153 12.00 4.66 -15.34
C GLY A 153 11.87 5.56 -16.58
N ALA A 154 10.67 5.65 -17.16
CA ALA A 154 10.42 6.56 -18.29
C ALA A 154 10.54 8.03 -17.86
N GLN A 155 9.99 8.37 -16.69
CA GLN A 155 10.08 9.73 -16.15
C GLN A 155 11.52 10.13 -15.83
N LEU A 156 12.31 9.22 -15.26
CA LEU A 156 13.74 9.44 -14.98
C LEU A 156 14.55 9.62 -16.25
N ALA A 157 14.27 8.84 -17.30
CA ALA A 157 14.89 9.01 -18.60
C ALA A 157 14.60 10.40 -19.18
N HIS A 158 13.34 10.84 -19.10
CA HIS A 158 12.96 12.18 -19.54
C HIS A 158 13.64 13.30 -18.71
N PHE A 159 13.76 13.13 -17.39
CA PHE A 159 14.47 14.09 -16.54
C PHE A 159 15.96 14.16 -16.82
N ALA A 160 16.61 13.03 -17.13
CA ALA A 160 18.00 13.01 -17.55
C ALA A 160 18.19 13.74 -18.90
N GLU A 161 17.31 13.48 -19.87
CA GLU A 161 17.32 14.15 -21.19
C GLU A 161 17.16 15.68 -21.06
N GLN A 162 16.27 16.14 -20.17
CA GLN A 162 16.01 17.57 -19.94
C GLN A 162 17.03 18.25 -19.01
N GLY A 163 18.06 17.52 -18.54
CA GLY A 163 19.05 18.05 -17.60
C GLY A 163 18.50 18.36 -16.21
N VAL A 164 17.30 17.87 -15.86
CA VAL A 164 16.70 18.02 -14.52
C VAL A 164 17.53 17.28 -13.47
N VAL A 165 18.11 16.14 -13.86
CA VAL A 165 19.06 15.35 -13.06
C VAL A 165 20.30 15.06 -13.88
N GLN A 166 21.48 15.00 -13.26
CA GLN A 166 22.74 14.76 -13.96
C GLN A 166 23.04 13.26 -14.14
N THR A 167 22.49 12.43 -13.26
CA THR A 167 22.60 10.97 -13.36
C THR A 167 21.38 10.30 -12.74
N VAL A 168 21.19 9.02 -13.06
CA VAL A 168 20.07 8.22 -12.59
C VAL A 168 20.58 7.03 -11.79
N PHE A 169 20.02 6.85 -10.60
CA PHE A 169 20.22 5.69 -9.74
C PHE A 169 18.98 4.78 -9.81
N GLY A 170 19.14 3.56 -10.32
CA GLY A 170 18.02 2.64 -10.53
C GLY A 170 18.43 1.30 -11.15
N PRO A 171 17.44 0.50 -11.60
CA PRO A 171 17.73 -0.80 -12.20
C PRO A 171 18.37 -0.65 -13.59
N PRO A 172 19.20 -1.62 -14.06
CA PRO A 172 19.78 -1.59 -15.40
C PRO A 172 18.75 -1.51 -16.54
N GLY A 173 17.50 -1.90 -16.28
CA GLY A 173 16.41 -1.74 -17.25
C GLY A 173 16.10 -0.29 -17.63
N LEU A 174 16.68 0.71 -16.95
CA LEU A 174 16.67 2.12 -17.37
C LEU A 174 17.34 2.33 -18.74
N LEU A 175 18.30 1.46 -19.12
CA LEU A 175 18.94 1.46 -20.43
C LEU A 175 17.91 1.29 -21.58
N LEU A 176 16.81 0.57 -21.33
CA LEU A 176 15.72 0.39 -22.31
C LEU A 176 15.08 1.74 -22.69
N TYR A 177 14.97 2.67 -21.74
CA TYR A 177 14.42 4.00 -21.96
C TYR A 177 15.43 4.98 -22.57
N GLY A 178 16.66 4.53 -22.87
CA GLY A 178 17.70 5.36 -23.51
C GLY A 178 18.58 6.14 -22.55
N VAL A 179 18.53 5.86 -21.25
CA VAL A 179 19.47 6.43 -20.27
C VAL A 179 20.89 5.94 -20.60
N GLN A 180 21.82 6.86 -20.81
CA GLN A 180 23.18 6.51 -21.25
C GLN A 180 24.00 5.86 -20.14
N ARG A 181 23.92 6.39 -18.92
CA ARG A 181 24.65 5.89 -17.74
C ARG A 181 23.69 5.70 -16.57
N VAL A 182 23.72 4.53 -15.97
CA VAL A 182 22.84 4.18 -14.86
C VAL A 182 23.70 3.74 -13.68
N VAL A 183 23.60 4.45 -12.56
CA VAL A 183 24.12 3.98 -11.28
C VAL A 183 23.22 2.85 -10.80
N ILE A 184 23.79 1.70 -10.48
CA ILE A 184 23.05 0.48 -10.10
C ILE A 184 23.29 0.08 -8.64
N HIS A 185 24.33 0.61 -8.01
CA HIS A 185 24.63 0.41 -6.60
C HIS A 185 25.45 1.60 -6.06
N ILE A 186 25.20 1.98 -4.80
CA ILE A 186 25.99 2.98 -4.07
C ILE A 186 26.42 2.34 -2.75
N ASP A 187 27.72 2.30 -2.49
CA ASP A 187 28.30 1.88 -1.22
C ASP A 187 28.86 3.10 -0.49
N PHE A 188 28.02 3.68 0.37
CA PHE A 188 28.37 4.85 1.17
C PHE A 188 29.52 4.60 2.16
N GLN A 189 29.74 3.34 2.58
CA GLN A 189 30.79 3.00 3.54
C GLN A 189 32.14 2.95 2.85
N LYS A 190 32.21 2.37 1.65
CA LYS A 190 33.43 2.30 0.84
C LYS A 190 33.69 3.56 0.03
N GLY A 191 32.73 4.47 -0.07
CA GLY A 191 32.85 5.68 -0.87
C GLY A 191 32.93 5.41 -2.37
N VAL A 192 32.24 4.36 -2.84
CA VAL A 192 32.19 3.96 -4.25
C VAL A 192 30.76 3.74 -4.73
N PHE A 193 30.56 3.73 -6.04
CA PHE A 193 29.31 3.33 -6.66
C PHE A 193 29.58 2.51 -7.92
N ASP A 194 28.65 1.63 -8.25
CA ASP A 194 28.72 0.82 -9.46
C ASP A 194 27.72 1.34 -10.49
N TRP A 195 28.13 1.37 -11.76
CA TRP A 195 27.33 1.91 -12.85
C TRP A 195 27.54 1.13 -14.15
N VAL A 196 26.58 1.26 -15.05
CA VAL A 196 26.58 0.63 -16.38
C VAL A 196 26.39 1.68 -17.46
N ASP A 197 27.03 1.46 -18.61
CA ASP A 197 27.07 2.37 -19.75
C ASP A 197 26.44 1.72 -20.97
N LEU A 198 25.43 2.36 -21.57
CA LEU A 198 24.74 1.81 -22.74
C LEU A 198 25.69 1.58 -23.91
N THR A 199 26.55 2.56 -24.21
CA THR A 199 27.49 2.46 -25.34
C THR A 199 28.43 1.27 -25.20
N SER A 200 29.01 1.09 -24.01
CA SER A 200 29.90 -0.04 -23.71
C SER A 200 29.20 -1.39 -23.86
N VAL A 201 27.93 -1.48 -23.47
CA VAL A 201 27.10 -2.69 -23.67
C VAL A 201 26.89 -2.96 -25.16
N LEU A 202 26.47 -1.94 -25.94
CA LEU A 202 26.21 -2.07 -27.36
C LEU A 202 27.47 -2.45 -28.16
N GLU A 203 28.62 -1.86 -27.82
CA GLU A 203 29.92 -2.15 -28.44
C GLU A 203 30.40 -3.56 -28.12
N LYS A 204 30.38 -3.95 -26.83
CA LYS A 204 30.78 -5.29 -26.39
C LYS A 204 29.93 -6.37 -27.02
N TRP A 205 28.62 -6.14 -27.08
CA TRP A 205 27.70 -7.08 -27.68
C TRP A 205 27.61 -6.94 -29.20
N GLN A 206 28.18 -5.91 -29.82
CA GLN A 206 28.08 -5.62 -31.26
C GLN A 206 26.62 -5.66 -31.77
N ILE A 207 25.74 -4.93 -31.09
CA ILE A 207 24.32 -4.84 -31.44
C ILE A 207 23.84 -3.39 -31.44
N THR A 208 22.75 -3.11 -32.14
CA THR A 208 22.09 -1.80 -32.09
C THR A 208 21.25 -1.64 -30.82
N ARG A 209 20.82 -0.41 -30.52
CA ARG A 209 19.90 -0.13 -29.40
C ARG A 209 18.59 -0.91 -29.52
N ASP A 210 18.03 -1.01 -30.73
CA ASP A 210 16.78 -1.74 -30.94
C ASP A 210 16.96 -3.24 -30.72
N MET A 211 18.09 -3.80 -31.18
CA MET A 211 18.46 -5.19 -30.91
C MET A 211 18.67 -5.45 -29.40
N PHE A 212 19.25 -4.49 -28.66
CA PHE A 212 19.40 -4.59 -27.21
C PHE A 212 18.03 -4.65 -26.50
N VAL A 213 17.10 -3.77 -26.91
CA VAL A 213 15.73 -3.76 -26.39
C VAL A 213 15.04 -5.10 -26.66
N ASP A 214 15.13 -5.60 -27.89
CA ASP A 214 14.50 -6.86 -28.29
C ASP A 214 15.11 -8.07 -27.54
N ALA A 215 16.44 -8.09 -27.34
CA ALA A 215 17.12 -9.13 -26.56
C ALA A 215 16.66 -9.13 -25.08
N CYS A 216 16.49 -7.94 -24.49
CA CYS A 216 15.97 -7.80 -23.13
C CYS A 216 14.50 -8.25 -23.02
N MET A 217 13.67 -8.03 -24.04
CA MET A 217 12.29 -8.51 -24.06
C MET A 217 12.24 -10.04 -24.17
N LEU A 218 13.07 -10.65 -25.03
CA LEU A 218 13.19 -12.11 -25.12
C LEU A 218 13.64 -12.74 -23.79
N ALA A 219 14.60 -12.12 -23.09
CA ALA A 219 15.03 -12.55 -21.77
C ALA A 219 13.88 -12.56 -20.75
N GLY A 220 12.90 -11.68 -20.92
CA GLY A 220 11.68 -11.58 -20.12
C GLY A 220 11.67 -10.34 -19.23
N THR A 221 10.51 -9.73 -19.17
CA THR A 221 10.20 -8.53 -18.37
C THR A 221 8.93 -8.74 -17.55
N GLU A 222 8.46 -7.70 -16.86
CA GLU A 222 7.17 -7.72 -16.16
C GLU A 222 5.96 -7.80 -17.13
N TYR A 223 6.19 -7.55 -18.42
CA TYR A 223 5.18 -7.41 -19.47
C TYR A 223 5.34 -8.40 -20.62
N CYS A 224 6.49 -9.06 -20.75
CA CYS A 224 6.78 -10.01 -21.81
C CYS A 224 7.40 -11.27 -21.18
N LEU A 225 6.80 -12.43 -21.42
CA LEU A 225 7.33 -13.70 -20.92
C LEU A 225 8.69 -14.02 -21.52
N THR A 226 9.55 -14.70 -20.76
CA THR A 226 10.81 -15.22 -21.30
C THR A 226 10.55 -16.13 -22.49
N TYR A 227 11.27 -15.93 -23.58
CA TYR A 227 11.24 -16.78 -24.75
C TYR A 227 11.58 -18.24 -24.36
N PRO A 228 10.74 -19.24 -24.70
CA PRO A 228 10.83 -20.58 -24.12
C PRO A 228 12.20 -21.24 -24.24
N TYR A 229 12.87 -21.10 -25.39
CA TYR A 229 14.17 -21.74 -25.64
C TYR A 229 15.33 -21.19 -24.81
N LEU A 230 15.17 -20.02 -24.19
CA LEU A 230 16.14 -19.53 -23.21
C LEU A 230 16.13 -20.34 -21.91
N ASN A 231 15.12 -21.18 -21.70
CA ASN A 231 15.00 -22.07 -20.54
C ASN A 231 15.16 -23.57 -20.92
N LEU A 232 15.28 -23.93 -22.20
CA LEU A 232 15.31 -25.32 -22.65
C LEU A 232 16.74 -25.87 -22.72
N GLY A 233 16.97 -27.01 -22.05
CA GLY A 233 18.29 -27.64 -21.93
C GLY A 233 18.86 -28.22 -23.24
N HIS A 234 18.08 -28.35 -24.32
CA HIS A 234 18.55 -28.91 -25.59
C HIS A 234 19.66 -28.09 -26.26
N PHE A 235 19.77 -26.78 -25.96
CA PHE A 235 20.86 -25.92 -26.42
C PHE A 235 22.01 -25.82 -25.41
N GLN A 236 21.97 -26.59 -24.31
CA GLN A 236 22.96 -26.58 -23.23
C GLN A 236 23.28 -28.00 -22.72
N PRO A 237 24.25 -28.71 -23.33
CA PRO A 237 24.65 -30.06 -22.89
C PRO A 237 25.20 -30.11 -21.46
N VAL A 238 25.69 -28.98 -20.94
CA VAL A 238 26.47 -28.90 -19.69
C VAL A 238 25.61 -28.55 -18.47
N SER A 239 24.41 -27.99 -18.64
CA SER A 239 23.51 -27.62 -17.53
C SER A 239 22.05 -27.48 -17.99
N PRO A 240 21.32 -28.59 -18.19
CA PRO A 240 19.95 -28.56 -18.68
C PRO A 240 19.02 -27.74 -17.76
N GLY A 241 18.31 -26.76 -18.32
CA GLY A 241 17.23 -26.04 -17.62
C GLY A 241 17.61 -24.71 -16.94
N ARG A 242 18.84 -24.20 -17.12
CA ARG A 242 19.24 -22.88 -16.58
C ARG A 242 19.02 -21.78 -17.62
N PHE A 243 18.47 -20.65 -17.19
CA PHE A 243 18.28 -19.46 -18.04
C PHE A 243 19.62 -18.95 -18.60
N ASN A 244 19.65 -18.59 -19.91
CA ASN A 244 20.82 -18.04 -20.57
C ASN A 244 20.53 -16.69 -21.26
N PHE A 245 21.18 -15.61 -20.81
CA PHE A 245 21.02 -14.29 -21.42
C PHE A 245 21.81 -14.15 -22.74
N ASP A 246 23.00 -14.74 -22.86
CA ASP A 246 23.82 -14.69 -24.08
C ASP A 246 23.06 -15.25 -25.29
N ALA A 247 22.24 -16.29 -25.07
CA ALA A 247 21.40 -16.87 -26.10
C ALA A 247 20.40 -15.85 -26.66
N ALA A 248 19.84 -14.95 -25.84
CA ALA A 248 18.93 -13.92 -26.30
C ALA A 248 19.64 -12.92 -27.24
N VAL A 249 20.86 -12.50 -26.88
CA VAL A 249 21.69 -11.61 -27.71
C VAL A 249 22.08 -12.31 -29.01
N TYR A 250 22.48 -13.59 -28.94
CA TYR A 250 22.83 -14.39 -30.11
C TYR A 250 21.65 -14.53 -31.07
N ILE A 251 20.47 -14.90 -30.59
CA ILE A 251 19.23 -15.07 -31.38
C ILE A 251 18.92 -13.80 -32.19
N ILE A 252 18.96 -12.64 -31.54
CA ILE A 252 18.66 -11.35 -32.19
C ILE A 252 19.71 -10.98 -33.25
N LYS A 253 20.97 -11.41 -33.10
CA LYS A 253 22.00 -11.21 -34.12
C LYS A 253 21.79 -12.07 -35.36
N GLN A 254 21.31 -13.28 -35.20
CA GLN A 254 21.23 -14.25 -36.30
C GLN A 254 20.06 -13.97 -37.26
N ALA A 255 18.91 -13.53 -36.73
CA ALA A 255 17.74 -13.27 -37.56
C ALA A 255 16.78 -12.26 -36.91
N PRO A 256 15.97 -11.56 -37.73
CA PRO A 256 14.89 -10.73 -37.22
C PRO A 256 13.93 -11.51 -36.32
N LEU A 257 13.35 -10.82 -35.33
CA LEU A 257 12.51 -11.43 -34.30
C LEU A 257 11.35 -12.29 -34.87
N ILE A 258 10.77 -11.88 -36.00
CA ILE A 258 9.64 -12.57 -36.64
C ILE A 258 9.95 -14.02 -37.01
N ASN A 259 11.21 -14.32 -37.36
CA ASN A 259 11.61 -15.68 -37.74
C ASN A 259 11.57 -16.62 -36.53
N TRP A 260 11.90 -16.11 -35.34
CA TRP A 260 11.89 -16.89 -34.10
C TRP A 260 10.47 -17.13 -33.58
N MET A 261 9.51 -16.27 -33.91
CA MET A 261 8.10 -16.46 -33.52
C MET A 261 7.48 -17.73 -34.11
N GLN A 262 8.02 -18.27 -35.21
CA GLN A 262 7.57 -19.53 -35.82
C GLN A 262 7.97 -20.79 -35.02
N THR A 263 8.90 -20.66 -34.09
CA THR A 263 9.51 -21.81 -33.39
C THR A 263 8.81 -22.15 -32.06
N PHE A 264 7.81 -21.38 -31.66
CA PHE A 264 7.11 -21.59 -30.39
C PHE A 264 6.44 -22.97 -30.35
N PRO A 265 6.42 -23.65 -29.19
CA PRO A 265 5.84 -25.00 -29.09
C PRO A 265 4.34 -25.05 -29.41
N THR A 266 3.60 -24.00 -29.07
CA THR A 266 2.16 -23.88 -29.29
C THR A 266 1.81 -22.47 -29.78
N GLU A 267 0.73 -22.35 -30.55
CA GLU A 267 0.24 -21.03 -31.01
C GLU A 267 -0.26 -20.17 -29.84
N GLU A 268 -0.78 -20.76 -28.76
CA GLU A 268 -1.17 -20.02 -27.55
C GLU A 268 0.03 -19.32 -26.89
N MET A 269 1.12 -20.07 -26.64
CA MET A 269 2.34 -19.50 -26.05
C MET A 269 2.95 -18.43 -26.93
N LYS A 270 2.87 -18.61 -28.26
CA LYS A 270 3.31 -17.64 -29.25
C LYS A 270 2.48 -16.37 -29.16
N ASN A 271 1.16 -16.47 -29.17
CA ASN A 271 0.24 -15.33 -29.08
C ASN A 271 0.46 -14.56 -27.78
N ASP A 272 0.53 -15.24 -26.64
CA ASP A 272 0.79 -14.63 -25.33
C ASP A 272 2.13 -13.87 -25.30
N HIS A 273 3.18 -14.45 -25.88
CA HIS A 273 4.48 -13.81 -25.95
C HIS A 273 4.48 -12.61 -26.90
N VAL A 274 3.86 -12.74 -28.08
CA VAL A 274 3.74 -11.66 -29.08
C VAL A 274 2.97 -10.48 -28.50
N ASP A 275 1.84 -10.73 -27.84
CA ASP A 275 1.04 -9.69 -27.18
C ASP A 275 1.85 -8.98 -26.10
N GLY A 276 2.48 -9.74 -25.20
CA GLY A 276 3.33 -9.19 -24.15
C GLY A 276 4.52 -8.41 -24.70
N TYR A 277 5.15 -8.89 -25.78
CA TYR A 277 6.24 -8.21 -26.47
C TYR A 277 5.79 -6.88 -27.08
N CYS A 278 4.70 -6.87 -27.84
CA CYS A 278 4.15 -5.66 -28.47
C CYS A 278 3.78 -4.61 -27.42
N ILE A 279 3.07 -5.02 -26.35
CA ILE A 279 2.76 -4.15 -25.22
C ILE A 279 4.06 -3.61 -24.61
N CYS A 280 5.00 -4.48 -24.26
CA CYS A 280 6.26 -4.07 -23.64
C CYS A 280 7.05 -3.08 -24.50
N LYS A 281 7.10 -3.27 -25.82
CA LYS A 281 7.78 -2.38 -26.77
C LYS A 281 7.14 -1.00 -26.83
N VAL A 282 5.81 -0.96 -26.92
CA VAL A 282 5.04 0.28 -26.84
C VAL A 282 5.27 1.00 -25.51
N LEU A 283 5.32 0.27 -24.38
CA LEU A 283 5.59 0.86 -23.06
C LEU A 283 7.01 1.43 -22.98
N VAL A 284 8.03 0.73 -23.48
CA VAL A 284 9.41 1.25 -23.47
C VAL A 284 9.55 2.52 -24.32
N GLN A 285 8.88 2.56 -25.48
CA GLN A 285 9.02 3.66 -26.43
C GLN A 285 8.11 4.86 -26.11
N ASN A 286 6.87 4.62 -25.67
CA ASN A 286 5.83 5.65 -25.66
C ASN A 286 5.19 5.86 -24.27
N SER A 287 5.80 5.34 -23.19
CA SER A 287 5.32 5.60 -21.82
C SER A 287 5.06 7.10 -21.59
N PRO A 288 3.87 7.49 -21.11
CA PRO A 288 3.60 8.89 -20.84
C PRO A 288 4.45 9.42 -19.67
N VAL A 289 5.03 10.59 -19.88
CA VAL A 289 5.87 11.32 -18.93
C VAL A 289 5.31 12.73 -18.72
N MET A 290 5.58 13.28 -17.54
CA MET A 290 5.34 14.69 -17.23
C MET A 290 6.50 15.52 -17.75
N ASN A 291 6.18 16.43 -18.68
CA ASN A 291 7.11 17.46 -19.12
C ASN A 291 6.95 18.71 -18.25
N MET A 292 7.97 19.04 -17.45
CA MET A 292 7.92 20.13 -16.47
C MET A 292 7.98 21.52 -17.12
N GLN A 293 8.52 21.66 -18.33
CA GLN A 293 8.61 22.95 -19.02
C GLN A 293 7.24 23.40 -19.55
N HIS A 294 6.49 22.45 -20.13
CA HIS A 294 5.17 22.72 -20.72
C HIS A 294 4.00 22.34 -19.81
N ASN A 295 4.26 21.69 -18.66
CA ASN A 295 3.24 21.19 -17.73
C ASN A 295 2.20 20.28 -18.41
N VAL A 296 2.66 19.39 -19.30
CA VAL A 296 1.80 18.46 -20.04
C VAL A 296 2.28 17.02 -19.93
N ILE A 297 1.31 16.10 -19.97
CA ILE A 297 1.57 14.68 -20.16
C ILE A 297 1.69 14.40 -21.65
N ARG A 298 2.87 13.88 -22.05
CA ARG A 298 3.18 13.47 -23.42
C ARG A 298 3.89 12.11 -23.44
N PRO A 299 3.86 11.37 -24.56
CA PRO A 299 4.73 10.21 -24.73
C PRO A 299 6.21 10.57 -24.55
N LEU A 300 7.01 9.63 -24.03
CA LEU A 300 8.45 9.78 -23.82
C LEU A 300 9.15 10.21 -25.12
N ASN A 301 8.95 9.45 -26.19
CA ASN A 301 9.47 9.74 -27.52
C ASN A 301 8.43 10.48 -28.36
N ASN A 302 8.88 11.26 -29.35
CA ASN A 302 8.01 11.94 -30.32
C ASN A 302 7.48 11.01 -31.43
N SER A 303 7.54 9.70 -31.22
CA SER A 303 7.05 8.68 -32.17
C SER A 303 5.53 8.62 -32.21
N THR A 304 5.00 8.14 -33.34
CA THR A 304 3.59 7.80 -33.47
C THR A 304 3.22 6.68 -32.49
N VAL A 305 2.17 6.91 -31.70
CA VAL A 305 1.58 5.88 -30.84
C VAL A 305 0.59 5.03 -31.64
N PRO A 306 0.38 3.76 -31.29
CA PRO A 306 -0.65 2.92 -31.90
C PRO A 306 -2.05 3.54 -31.80
N TYR A 307 -2.94 3.24 -32.75
CA TYR A 307 -4.32 3.75 -32.75
C TYR A 307 -5.09 3.30 -31.50
N ASP A 308 -4.83 2.07 -31.04
CA ASP A 308 -5.43 1.43 -29.87
C ASP A 308 -4.62 1.64 -28.58
N PHE A 309 -3.70 2.61 -28.54
CA PHE A 309 -2.85 2.88 -27.37
C PHE A 309 -3.65 3.06 -26.07
N GLN A 310 -4.89 3.57 -26.16
CA GLN A 310 -5.82 3.68 -25.02
C GLN A 310 -6.21 2.32 -24.43
N ALA A 311 -6.28 1.24 -25.22
CA ALA A 311 -6.52 -0.11 -24.69
C ALA A 311 -5.39 -0.55 -23.75
N ILE A 312 -4.14 -0.15 -24.06
CA ILE A 312 -2.95 -0.47 -23.26
C ILE A 312 -2.74 0.53 -22.11
N MET A 313 -2.94 1.83 -22.29
CA MET A 313 -2.64 2.82 -21.25
C MET A 313 -3.84 3.23 -20.41
N GLY A 314 -5.05 2.98 -20.90
CA GLY A 314 -6.27 3.57 -20.38
C GLY A 314 -6.49 4.95 -21.00
N GLU A 315 -7.68 5.48 -20.75
CA GLU A 315 -8.08 6.80 -21.23
C GLU A 315 -7.23 7.91 -20.58
N LYS A 316 -6.81 8.91 -21.37
CA LYS A 316 -6.04 10.03 -20.83
C LYS A 316 -6.89 10.82 -19.83
N LEU A 317 -6.38 10.93 -18.61
CA LEU A 317 -6.97 11.73 -17.54
C LEU A 317 -6.68 13.23 -17.75
N PRO A 318 -7.45 14.14 -17.14
CA PRO A 318 -7.14 15.57 -17.15
C PRO A 318 -5.78 15.89 -16.50
N ASN A 319 -5.10 16.93 -16.99
CA ASN A 319 -3.81 17.37 -16.45
C ASN A 319 -3.87 17.72 -14.95
N SER A 320 -5.02 18.23 -14.48
CA SER A 320 -5.27 18.53 -13.07
C SER A 320 -5.12 17.30 -12.18
N LEU A 321 -5.65 16.14 -12.61
CA LEU A 321 -5.57 14.90 -11.85
C LEU A 321 -4.14 14.35 -11.84
N TYR A 322 -3.43 14.43 -12.97
CA TYR A 322 -2.00 14.07 -13.02
C TYR A 322 -1.14 14.97 -12.12
N TYR A 323 -1.45 16.26 -12.03
CA TYR A 323 -0.76 17.19 -11.13
C TYR A 323 -0.97 16.82 -9.66
N LEU A 324 -2.18 16.42 -9.27
CA LEU A 324 -2.47 15.95 -7.91
C LEU A 324 -1.78 14.61 -7.61
N MET A 325 -1.76 13.68 -8.55
CA MET A 325 -0.99 12.43 -8.42
C MET A 325 0.51 12.71 -8.23
N LEU A 326 1.08 13.57 -9.06
CA LEU A 326 2.49 13.94 -9.02
C LEU A 326 2.93 14.46 -7.64
N ASN A 327 2.05 15.21 -6.97
CA ASN A 327 2.25 15.75 -5.62
C ASN A 327 1.93 14.74 -4.50
N GLY A 328 1.47 13.52 -4.82
CA GLY A 328 1.04 12.52 -3.85
C GLY A 328 -0.25 12.90 -3.10
N VAL A 329 -1.10 13.74 -3.69
CA VAL A 329 -2.44 14.04 -3.16
C VAL A 329 -3.37 12.84 -3.33
N ILE A 330 -3.22 12.11 -4.43
CA ILE A 330 -4.00 10.93 -4.75
C ILE A 330 -3.11 9.83 -5.33
N SER A 331 -3.23 8.64 -4.76
CA SER A 331 -2.59 7.42 -5.21
C SER A 331 -3.14 7.01 -6.57
N HIS A 332 -2.29 6.37 -7.38
CA HIS A 332 -2.62 5.98 -8.75
C HIS A 332 -3.83 5.03 -8.89
N LYS A 333 -4.29 4.36 -7.83
CA LYS A 333 -5.35 3.33 -7.89
C LYS A 333 -6.70 3.88 -8.37
N LEU A 334 -7.20 4.99 -7.79
CA LEU A 334 -8.48 5.60 -8.20
C LEU A 334 -8.39 6.18 -9.64
N PRO A 335 -7.37 6.99 -9.99
CA PRO A 335 -7.22 7.46 -11.36
C PRO A 335 -7.03 6.32 -12.38
N GLN A 336 -6.30 5.27 -12.02
CA GLN A 336 -6.14 4.08 -12.86
C GLN A 336 -7.49 3.40 -13.13
N ALA A 337 -8.33 3.22 -12.10
CA ALA A 337 -9.64 2.60 -12.26
C ALA A 337 -10.54 3.42 -13.20
N LEU A 338 -10.56 4.76 -13.05
CA LEU A 338 -11.30 5.66 -13.95
C LEU A 338 -10.73 5.65 -15.38
N SER A 339 -9.41 5.61 -15.52
CA SER A 339 -8.74 5.56 -16.84
C SER A 339 -9.02 4.24 -17.56
N LYS A 340 -8.90 3.11 -16.84
CA LYS A 340 -8.95 1.76 -17.40
C LYS A 340 -10.33 1.13 -17.48
N GLY A 341 -11.26 1.51 -16.59
CA GLY A 341 -12.48 0.74 -16.40
C GLY A 341 -12.23 -0.60 -15.70
N GLU A 342 -11.12 -0.76 -14.98
CA GLU A 342 -10.79 -1.99 -14.25
C GLU A 342 -10.22 -1.68 -12.86
N TRP A 343 -10.66 -2.44 -11.85
CA TRP A 343 -10.09 -2.45 -10.51
C TRP A 343 -9.57 -3.85 -10.19
N THR A 344 -8.25 -4.03 -10.17
CA THR A 344 -7.66 -5.36 -9.91
C THR A 344 -7.04 -5.45 -8.51
N ASP A 345 -7.53 -6.38 -7.70
CA ASP A 345 -6.95 -6.75 -6.40
C ASP A 345 -6.08 -7.99 -6.56
N LYS A 346 -4.83 -7.78 -7.00
CA LYS A 346 -3.89 -8.83 -7.40
C LYS A 346 -3.21 -9.59 -6.26
N SER A 347 -3.31 -9.09 -5.03
CA SER A 347 -2.54 -9.61 -3.90
C SER A 347 -3.41 -10.55 -3.08
N GLN A 348 -3.07 -11.84 -3.08
CA GLN A 348 -3.59 -12.79 -2.11
C GLN A 348 -3.16 -12.34 -0.69
N PRO A 349 -4.05 -12.38 0.32
CA PRO A 349 -3.68 -12.17 1.72
C PRO A 349 -2.75 -13.27 2.21
N LEU A 350 -2.07 -13.03 3.33
CA LEU A 350 -1.16 -14.03 3.89
C LEU A 350 -1.90 -15.27 4.41
N VAL A 351 -3.14 -15.07 4.86
CA VAL A 351 -4.11 -16.11 5.21
C VAL A 351 -5.40 -15.77 4.48
N ASP A 352 -5.86 -16.68 3.63
CA ASP A 352 -7.05 -16.50 2.79
C ASP A 352 -8.30 -17.02 3.50
N THR A 353 -9.05 -16.10 4.13
CA THR A 353 -10.24 -16.41 4.91
C THR A 353 -11.52 -15.97 4.21
N GLN A 354 -12.65 -16.57 4.57
CA GLN A 354 -13.96 -16.21 4.02
C GLN A 354 -14.29 -14.74 4.33
N GLU A 355 -13.98 -14.27 5.54
CA GLU A 355 -14.19 -12.91 6.00
C GLU A 355 -13.36 -11.91 5.21
N PHE A 356 -12.14 -12.28 4.79
CA PHE A 356 -11.32 -11.41 3.94
C PHE A 356 -11.95 -11.22 2.57
N ARG A 357 -12.43 -12.30 1.96
CA ARG A 357 -13.08 -12.22 0.65
C ARG A 357 -14.40 -11.45 0.73
N GLY A 358 -15.21 -11.69 1.77
CA GLY A 358 -16.45 -10.95 2.04
C GLY A 358 -16.19 -9.46 2.24
N LEU A 359 -15.25 -9.09 3.12
CA LEU A 359 -14.88 -7.69 3.34
C LEU A 359 -14.40 -7.00 2.07
N LEU A 360 -13.66 -7.68 1.19
CA LEU A 360 -13.22 -7.11 -0.08
C LEU A 360 -14.42 -6.75 -0.98
N GLU A 361 -15.51 -7.50 -0.88
CA GLU A 361 -16.76 -7.26 -1.60
C GLU A 361 -17.56 -6.13 -0.95
N ASP A 362 -17.70 -6.12 0.37
CA ASP A 362 -18.46 -5.08 1.07
C ASP A 362 -17.79 -3.70 0.93
N LEU A 363 -16.46 -3.64 0.91
CA LEU A 363 -15.69 -2.40 0.69
C LEU A 363 -15.89 -1.76 -0.69
N GLN A 364 -16.65 -2.39 -1.59
CA GLN A 364 -17.06 -1.79 -2.85
C GLN A 364 -17.84 -0.48 -2.64
N CYS A 365 -18.66 -0.37 -1.59
CA CYS A 365 -19.39 0.86 -1.29
C CYS A 365 -18.43 2.06 -1.09
N TYR A 366 -17.35 1.87 -0.33
CA TYR A 366 -16.34 2.91 -0.10
C TYR A 366 -15.54 3.24 -1.35
N ARG A 367 -15.30 2.24 -2.21
CA ARG A 367 -14.65 2.46 -3.51
C ARG A 367 -15.55 3.28 -4.44
N GLN A 368 -16.86 3.03 -4.48
CA GLN A 368 -17.82 3.80 -5.28
C GLN A 368 -17.87 5.27 -4.84
N LEU A 369 -17.92 5.52 -3.53
CA LEU A 369 -17.88 6.87 -2.96
C LEU A 369 -16.56 7.59 -3.31
N ALA A 370 -15.42 6.94 -3.10
CA ALA A 370 -14.11 7.52 -3.40
C ALA A 370 -13.94 7.80 -4.91
N LEU A 371 -14.40 6.91 -5.78
CA LEU A 371 -14.40 7.12 -7.23
C LEU A 371 -15.30 8.29 -7.62
N GLY A 372 -16.50 8.37 -7.03
CA GLY A 372 -17.48 9.40 -7.30
C GLY A 372 -17.04 10.80 -6.91
N LEU A 373 -16.37 10.94 -5.76
CA LEU A 373 -15.75 12.18 -5.29
C LEU A 373 -14.74 12.76 -6.30
N VAL A 374 -14.00 11.91 -7.01
CA VAL A 374 -13.08 12.34 -8.07
C VAL A 374 -13.83 12.53 -9.40
N ALA A 375 -14.64 11.54 -9.80
CA ALA A 375 -15.27 11.47 -11.12
C ALA A 375 -16.26 12.62 -11.37
N ARG A 376 -16.95 13.12 -10.35
CA ARG A 376 -17.88 14.27 -10.45
C ARG A 376 -17.25 15.55 -11.03
N HIS A 377 -15.93 15.69 -10.93
CA HIS A 377 -15.16 16.83 -11.48
C HIS A 377 -14.56 16.55 -12.85
N LEU A 378 -14.81 15.36 -13.40
CA LEU A 378 -14.34 14.92 -14.71
C LEU A 378 -15.50 14.89 -15.71
N HIS A 379 -15.17 14.68 -16.98
CA HIS A 379 -16.16 14.53 -18.05
C HIS A 379 -17.18 13.41 -17.74
N GLU A 380 -18.44 13.56 -18.16
CA GLU A 380 -19.58 12.66 -17.88
C GLU A 380 -19.28 11.17 -18.16
N ARG A 381 -18.45 10.91 -19.17
CA ARG A 381 -17.94 9.56 -19.50
C ARG A 381 -17.25 8.84 -18.33
N PHE A 382 -16.55 9.57 -17.47
CA PHE A 382 -15.89 9.01 -16.28
C PHE A 382 -16.87 8.85 -15.12
N GLN A 383 -17.89 9.70 -15.03
CA GLN A 383 -18.92 9.65 -13.99
C GLN A 383 -19.79 8.39 -14.11
N ARG A 384 -20.13 8.00 -15.34
CA ARG A 384 -20.96 6.82 -15.62
C ARG A 384 -20.14 5.57 -15.99
N LYS A 385 -18.83 5.61 -15.83
CA LYS A 385 -17.96 4.53 -16.26
C LYS A 385 -18.16 3.29 -15.40
N ARG A 386 -18.50 2.17 -16.03
CA ARG A 386 -18.49 0.86 -15.40
C ARG A 386 -17.05 0.41 -15.22
N ILE A 387 -16.71 0.02 -14.00
CA ILE A 387 -15.37 -0.42 -13.62
C ILE A 387 -15.45 -1.89 -13.21
N LEU A 388 -14.85 -2.76 -14.01
CA LEU A 388 -14.82 -4.19 -13.75
C LEU A 388 -13.86 -4.50 -12.59
N CYS A 389 -14.37 -5.10 -11.52
CA CYS A 389 -13.58 -5.59 -10.41
C CYS A 389 -13.06 -6.99 -10.70
N LYS A 390 -11.76 -7.18 -10.47
CA LYS A 390 -11.07 -8.47 -10.60
C LYS A 390 -10.34 -8.76 -9.30
N ALA A 391 -10.68 -9.84 -8.60
CA ALA A 391 -9.96 -10.28 -7.42
C ALA A 391 -8.97 -11.40 -7.73
N PHE A 392 -8.02 -11.62 -6.81
CA PHE A 392 -6.97 -12.63 -6.97
C PHE A 392 -7.50 -14.07 -7.04
N TRP A 393 -8.69 -14.35 -6.50
CA TRP A 393 -9.29 -15.69 -6.51
C TRP A 393 -10.12 -15.98 -7.76
N GLU A 394 -10.38 -14.98 -8.60
CA GLU A 394 -11.11 -15.19 -9.84
C GLU A 394 -10.16 -15.77 -10.90
N PRO A 395 -10.60 -16.76 -11.69
CA PRO A 395 -9.78 -17.33 -12.73
C PRO A 395 -9.37 -16.25 -13.73
N HIS A 396 -8.07 -16.22 -14.07
CA HIS A 396 -7.57 -15.39 -15.16
C HIS A 396 -8.10 -15.95 -16.48
N LEU A 397 -9.30 -15.55 -16.89
CA LEU A 397 -9.82 -15.86 -18.22
C LEU A 397 -8.85 -15.26 -19.26
N PRO A 398 -8.25 -16.07 -20.15
CA PRO A 398 -7.46 -15.55 -21.26
C PRO A 398 -8.35 -14.64 -22.11
N ARG A 399 -7.83 -13.50 -22.56
CA ARG A 399 -8.57 -12.56 -23.44
C ARG A 399 -9.08 -13.22 -24.73
N SER A 400 -8.56 -14.39 -25.11
CA SER A 400 -8.87 -15.10 -26.35
C SER A 400 -10.15 -15.96 -26.34
N THR A 401 -10.80 -16.20 -25.20
CA THR A 401 -11.95 -17.13 -25.14
C THR A 401 -13.32 -16.46 -25.07
N ALA A 402 -13.39 -15.13 -25.18
CA ALA A 402 -14.63 -14.36 -25.10
C ALA A 402 -15.61 -14.54 -26.29
N GLY A 403 -15.53 -15.65 -27.04
CA GLY A 403 -16.39 -15.86 -28.21
C GLY A 403 -16.58 -17.27 -28.75
N GLN A 404 -16.15 -18.36 -28.10
CA GLN A 404 -16.21 -19.71 -28.73
C GLN A 404 -16.62 -20.88 -27.83
N HIS A 405 -17.42 -20.67 -26.78
CA HIS A 405 -18.13 -21.79 -26.12
C HIS A 405 -19.61 -21.49 -25.94
N PRO A 406 -20.48 -21.90 -26.89
CA PRO A 406 -21.91 -21.92 -26.66
C PRO A 406 -22.21 -23.09 -25.71
N GLY A 407 -22.37 -22.80 -24.42
CA GLY A 407 -22.74 -23.80 -23.40
C GLY A 407 -22.25 -23.58 -21.97
N ALA A 408 -21.44 -22.54 -21.69
CA ALA A 408 -20.89 -22.27 -20.35
C ALA A 408 -21.44 -20.97 -19.72
N GLU A 409 -22.61 -20.49 -20.15
CA GLU A 409 -23.15 -19.20 -19.70
C GLU A 409 -23.89 -19.26 -18.35
N ASP A 410 -24.29 -20.45 -17.88
CA ASP A 410 -25.11 -20.59 -16.66
C ASP A 410 -24.34 -20.79 -15.34
N GLN A 411 -23.00 -20.87 -15.36
CA GLN A 411 -22.19 -21.07 -14.14
C GLN A 411 -21.14 -19.99 -13.87
N ASN A 412 -20.98 -19.00 -14.74
CA ASN A 412 -20.04 -17.92 -14.48
C ASN A 412 -20.67 -16.88 -13.53
N PRO A 413 -20.02 -16.56 -12.39
CA PRO A 413 -20.49 -15.51 -11.52
C PRO A 413 -20.57 -14.19 -12.29
N LYS A 414 -21.67 -13.46 -12.10
CA LYS A 414 -21.91 -12.17 -12.75
C LYS A 414 -20.72 -11.25 -12.48
N PRO A 415 -20.18 -10.54 -13.50
CA PRO A 415 -19.03 -9.66 -13.31
C PRO A 415 -19.33 -8.62 -12.23
N ARG A 416 -18.41 -8.47 -11.28
CA ARG A 416 -18.52 -7.46 -10.23
C ARG A 416 -18.17 -6.10 -10.83
N GLU A 417 -19.13 -5.18 -10.86
CA GLU A 417 -18.98 -3.87 -11.48
C GLU A 417 -19.13 -2.76 -10.43
N LEU A 418 -18.23 -1.77 -10.45
CA LEU A 418 -18.38 -0.52 -9.71
C LEU A 418 -18.83 0.58 -10.65
N ILE A 419 -19.72 1.42 -10.16
CA ILE A 419 -20.10 2.69 -10.79
C ILE A 419 -19.76 3.79 -9.79
N PRO A 420 -19.04 4.85 -10.19
CA PRO A 420 -18.75 6.00 -9.33
C PRO A 420 -20.05 6.61 -8.76
N ASP A 421 -20.13 6.76 -7.44
CA ASP A 421 -21.26 7.41 -6.79
C ASP A 421 -21.05 8.93 -6.75
N THR A 422 -21.60 9.63 -7.74
CA THR A 422 -21.45 11.07 -7.89
C THR A 422 -22.44 11.89 -7.05
N THR A 423 -23.19 11.24 -6.15
CA THR A 423 -24.15 11.89 -5.25
C THR A 423 -23.46 13.01 -4.46
N ARG A 424 -24.13 14.16 -4.40
CA ARG A 424 -23.61 15.32 -3.68
C ARG A 424 -23.63 15.04 -2.17
N GLY A 425 -22.62 15.54 -1.47
CA GLY A 425 -22.63 15.54 -0.02
C GLY A 425 -23.23 16.82 0.54
N LEU A 426 -23.19 16.92 1.85
CA LEU A 426 -23.62 18.08 2.62
C LEU A 426 -22.83 19.35 2.22
N PRO A 427 -23.47 20.52 2.15
CA PRO A 427 -22.86 21.75 1.66
C PRO A 427 -22.01 22.46 2.73
N TRP A 428 -21.05 21.74 3.33
CA TRP A 428 -20.19 22.26 4.41
C TRP A 428 -19.55 23.62 4.06
N ARG A 429 -19.65 24.58 4.98
CA ARG A 429 -19.01 25.89 4.87
C ARG A 429 -18.07 26.14 6.04
N ILE A 430 -16.76 26.09 5.76
CA ILE A 430 -15.73 26.15 6.81
C ILE A 430 -14.98 27.48 6.77
N GLU A 431 -15.35 28.41 7.65
CA GLU A 431 -14.70 29.71 7.77
C GLU A 431 -13.53 29.67 8.76
N LYS A 432 -12.41 30.34 8.42
CA LYS A 432 -11.21 30.37 9.27
C LYS A 432 -11.53 30.88 10.68
N THR A 433 -12.36 31.93 10.77
CA THR A 433 -12.75 32.53 12.06
C THR A 433 -13.55 31.57 12.93
N ALA A 434 -14.32 30.66 12.34
CA ALA A 434 -15.07 29.64 13.09
C ALA A 434 -14.10 28.56 13.60
N VAL A 435 -13.19 28.10 12.73
CA VAL A 435 -12.14 27.15 13.11
C VAL A 435 -11.26 27.70 14.24
N ASP A 436 -10.78 28.95 14.14
CA ASP A 436 -9.96 29.59 15.17
C ASP A 436 -10.70 29.66 16.52
N LYS A 437 -11.98 30.08 16.51
CA LYS A 437 -12.81 30.13 17.72
C LYS A 437 -12.99 28.75 18.35
N GLU A 438 -13.22 27.74 17.51
CA GLU A 438 -13.43 26.38 17.97
C GLU A 438 -12.15 25.75 18.53
N MET A 439 -11.00 26.01 17.91
CA MET A 439 -9.70 25.59 18.42
C MET A 439 -9.43 26.19 19.81
N VAL A 440 -9.80 27.47 20.02
CA VAL A 440 -9.73 28.13 21.33
C VAL A 440 -10.72 27.50 22.32
N ARG A 441 -11.96 27.23 21.91
CA ARG A 441 -13.00 26.61 22.77
C ARG A 441 -12.57 25.23 23.28
N GLN A 442 -12.02 24.40 22.39
CA GLN A 442 -11.55 23.06 22.73
C GLN A 442 -10.15 23.06 23.38
N GLY A 443 -9.39 24.15 23.29
CA GLY A 443 -8.03 24.23 23.81
C GLY A 443 -7.03 23.38 23.02
N VAL A 444 -7.17 23.32 21.70
CA VAL A 444 -6.38 22.44 20.81
C VAL A 444 -5.68 23.23 19.71
N ASP A 445 -4.58 22.65 19.19
CA ASP A 445 -3.77 23.22 18.13
C ASP A 445 -3.86 22.43 16.80
N LYS A 446 -4.66 21.36 16.79
CA LYS A 446 -4.81 20.44 15.65
C LYS A 446 -6.27 20.19 15.31
N VAL A 447 -6.59 20.28 14.02
CA VAL A 447 -7.84 19.79 13.44
C VAL A 447 -7.69 18.30 13.12
N ASP A 448 -8.49 17.46 13.78
CA ASP A 448 -8.60 16.02 13.56
C ASP A 448 -10.07 15.56 13.69
N PHE A 449 -10.32 14.24 13.62
CA PHE A 449 -11.67 13.71 13.79
C PHE A 449 -12.32 14.10 15.10
N LYS A 450 -11.59 14.05 16.23
CA LYS A 450 -12.14 14.44 17.53
C LYS A 450 -12.56 15.91 17.54
N PHE A 451 -11.71 16.78 16.99
CA PHE A 451 -12.02 18.20 16.85
C PHE A 451 -13.31 18.42 16.05
N CYS A 452 -13.44 17.78 14.88
CA CYS A 452 -14.61 17.93 14.02
C CYS A 452 -15.88 17.37 14.66
N LEU A 453 -15.80 16.22 15.35
CA LEU A 453 -16.93 15.63 16.05
C LEU A 453 -17.41 16.51 17.23
N GLN A 454 -16.47 17.02 18.04
CA GLN A 454 -16.80 17.92 19.15
C GLN A 454 -17.34 19.29 18.68
N TRP A 455 -16.87 19.77 17.53
CA TRP A 455 -17.41 20.98 16.91
C TRP A 455 -18.82 20.74 16.38
N HIS A 456 -19.02 19.66 15.62
CA HIS A 456 -20.33 19.28 15.09
C HIS A 456 -21.37 19.09 16.19
N ALA A 457 -21.06 18.32 17.23
CA ALA A 457 -21.98 18.09 18.35
C ALA A 457 -22.35 19.40 19.06
N HIS A 458 -21.36 20.27 19.31
CA HIS A 458 -21.62 21.57 19.93
C HIS A 458 -22.56 22.45 19.09
N GLU A 459 -22.28 22.57 17.79
CA GLU A 459 -23.12 23.36 16.89
C GLU A 459 -24.49 22.72 16.67
N PHE A 460 -24.61 21.39 16.71
CA PHE A 460 -25.88 20.68 16.63
C PHE A 460 -26.77 20.97 17.85
N ASP A 461 -26.21 20.92 19.05
CA ASP A 461 -26.94 21.21 20.29
C ASP A 461 -27.36 22.68 20.40
N THR A 462 -26.58 23.60 19.83
CA THR A 462 -26.85 25.05 19.91
C THR A 462 -27.56 25.63 18.69
N ASP A 463 -27.92 24.81 17.70
CA ASP A 463 -28.36 25.26 16.37
C ASP A 463 -27.42 26.33 15.79
N GLY A 464 -26.13 26.02 15.79
CA GLY A 464 -25.05 26.90 15.37
C GLY A 464 -24.94 27.04 13.85
N ALA A 465 -24.11 27.99 13.42
CA ALA A 465 -23.94 28.33 12.01
C ALA A 465 -23.46 27.14 11.16
N LEU A 466 -22.63 26.25 11.72
CA LEU A 466 -22.13 25.08 11.00
C LEU A 466 -23.27 24.16 10.54
N ILE A 467 -24.33 24.04 11.35
CA ILE A 467 -25.49 23.18 11.08
C ILE A 467 -26.56 23.93 10.27
N GLN A 468 -26.82 25.19 10.58
CA GLN A 468 -27.74 26.03 9.81
C GLN A 468 -27.34 26.11 8.33
N ASP A 469 -26.03 26.20 8.04
CA ASP A 469 -25.51 26.25 6.68
C ASP A 469 -25.80 24.96 5.87
N LEU A 470 -26.08 23.82 6.54
CA LEU A 470 -26.40 22.55 5.87
C LEU A 470 -27.76 22.56 5.17
N GLN A 471 -28.69 23.40 5.62
CA GLN A 471 -30.01 23.57 5.00
C GLN A 471 -29.92 24.31 3.64
N GLY A 472 -28.77 24.91 3.36
CA GLY A 472 -28.52 25.62 2.11
C GLY A 472 -28.42 24.70 0.89
N SER A 473 -28.44 25.30 -0.29
CA SER A 473 -28.05 24.62 -1.54
C SER A 473 -26.68 25.12 -1.97
N GLY A 474 -25.76 24.21 -2.26
CA GLY A 474 -24.40 24.63 -2.61
C GLY A 474 -23.39 23.50 -2.75
N GLU A 475 -22.18 23.91 -3.10
CA GLU A 475 -21.01 23.06 -3.06
C GLU A 475 -20.23 23.34 -1.77
N PRO A 476 -19.60 22.32 -1.16
CA PRO A 476 -18.75 22.54 0.01
C PRO A 476 -17.65 23.57 -0.27
N SER A 477 -17.42 24.46 0.69
CA SER A 477 -16.52 25.61 0.59
C SER A 477 -15.72 25.84 1.87
N PHE A 478 -14.58 26.50 1.74
CA PHE A 478 -13.68 26.77 2.86
C PHE A 478 -12.87 28.06 2.66
N SER A 479 -12.51 28.71 3.77
CA SER A 479 -11.58 29.83 3.82
C SER A 479 -10.18 29.44 3.31
N ASN A 480 -9.38 30.41 2.82
CA ASN A 480 -8.01 30.14 2.32
C ASN A 480 -7.01 29.86 3.45
N ASP A 481 -7.21 28.77 4.18
CA ASP A 481 -6.47 28.41 5.38
C ASP A 481 -6.30 26.88 5.46
N ALA A 482 -5.18 26.43 6.01
CA ALA A 482 -4.87 25.01 6.11
C ALA A 482 -5.82 24.28 7.07
N ASN A 483 -6.11 24.85 8.24
CA ASN A 483 -7.00 24.22 9.22
C ASN A 483 -8.45 24.19 8.70
N ALA A 484 -8.88 25.22 7.97
CA ALA A 484 -10.17 25.20 7.27
C ALA A 484 -10.25 24.08 6.21
N LEU A 485 -9.18 23.89 5.41
CA LEU A 485 -9.09 22.78 4.46
C LEU A 485 -9.13 21.42 5.18
N ALA A 486 -8.37 21.27 6.26
CA ALA A 486 -8.37 20.03 7.06
C ALA A 486 -9.76 19.73 7.59
N ALA A 487 -10.44 20.70 8.21
CA ALA A 487 -11.77 20.51 8.79
C ALA A 487 -12.77 20.08 7.73
N LEU A 488 -12.75 20.73 6.55
CA LEU A 488 -13.62 20.34 5.44
C LEU A 488 -13.38 18.89 4.99
N VAL A 489 -12.12 18.47 4.84
CA VAL A 489 -11.80 17.07 4.49
C VAL A 489 -12.30 16.10 5.55
N HIS A 490 -12.11 16.41 6.84
CA HIS A 490 -12.58 15.55 7.92
C HIS A 490 -14.11 15.42 7.93
N PHE A 491 -14.85 16.53 7.80
CA PHE A 491 -16.32 16.48 7.72
C PHE A 491 -16.81 15.65 6.54
N MET A 492 -16.22 15.83 5.36
CA MET A 492 -16.55 15.02 4.19
C MET A 492 -16.29 13.52 4.41
N VAL A 493 -15.24 13.16 5.16
CA VAL A 493 -14.96 11.76 5.48
C VAL A 493 -15.94 11.23 6.53
N LEU A 494 -16.21 11.98 7.61
CA LEU A 494 -17.17 11.60 8.65
C LEU A 494 -18.57 11.33 8.07
N GLU A 495 -19.04 12.21 7.19
CA GLU A 495 -20.30 12.04 6.45
C GLU A 495 -20.30 10.78 5.57
N ARG A 496 -19.19 10.49 4.90
CA ARG A 496 -19.08 9.32 4.01
C ARG A 496 -18.95 8.01 4.78
N LEU A 497 -18.48 8.04 6.01
CA LEU A 497 -18.49 6.90 6.93
C LEU A 497 -19.82 6.74 7.68
N GLU A 498 -20.79 7.62 7.43
CA GLU A 498 -22.10 7.64 8.12
C GLU A 498 -21.95 7.84 9.63
N LEU A 499 -20.91 8.58 10.03
CA LEU A 499 -20.78 9.10 11.39
C LEU A 499 -21.61 10.39 11.54
N ILE A 500 -21.78 11.13 10.46
CA ILE A 500 -22.74 12.23 10.35
C ILE A 500 -23.77 11.79 9.32
N ASP A 501 -25.06 11.95 9.64
CA ASP A 501 -26.15 11.60 8.74
C ASP A 501 -26.06 12.42 7.45
N ARG A 502 -26.29 11.78 6.30
CA ARG A 502 -26.08 12.41 4.99
C ARG A 502 -27.25 13.27 4.54
N ASP A 503 -28.45 13.02 5.08
CA ASP A 503 -29.67 13.65 4.63
C ASP A 503 -29.91 14.97 5.38
N ASP A 504 -29.68 14.98 6.69
CA ASP A 504 -29.92 16.16 7.53
C ASP A 504 -28.69 16.68 8.29
N GLY A 505 -27.55 15.99 8.21
CA GLY A 505 -26.35 16.36 8.96
C GLY A 505 -26.42 16.03 10.45
N GLY A 506 -27.35 15.16 10.86
CA GLY A 506 -27.58 14.76 12.23
C GLY A 506 -26.43 13.96 12.85
N MET A 507 -26.35 14.03 14.18
CA MET A 507 -25.41 13.24 14.97
C MET A 507 -25.86 11.77 15.06
N THR A 508 -24.97 10.84 14.74
CA THR A 508 -25.24 9.39 14.88
C THR A 508 -24.72 8.85 16.22
N VAL A 509 -25.22 7.69 16.64
CA VAL A 509 -24.72 7.02 17.85
C VAL A 509 -23.21 6.73 17.75
N LEU A 510 -22.72 6.36 16.56
CA LEU A 510 -21.29 6.13 16.33
C LEU A 510 -20.46 7.41 16.46
N SER A 511 -20.98 8.56 16.03
CA SER A 511 -20.30 9.85 16.26
C SER A 511 -20.23 10.22 17.73
N ALA A 512 -21.29 10.00 18.50
CA ALA A 512 -21.34 10.31 19.93
C ALA A 512 -20.28 9.51 20.72
N VAL A 513 -20.17 8.20 20.47
CA VAL A 513 -19.18 7.36 21.17
C VAL A 513 -17.73 7.69 20.77
N LEU A 514 -17.52 8.06 19.49
CA LEU A 514 -16.20 8.38 18.96
C LEU A 514 -15.75 9.78 19.42
N MET A 515 -16.66 10.73 19.61
CA MET A 515 -16.36 12.06 20.13
C MET A 515 -15.65 12.01 21.50
N GLU A 516 -16.07 11.08 22.36
CA GLU A 516 -15.52 10.91 23.71
C GLU A 516 -14.20 10.11 23.73
N THR A 517 -13.88 9.41 22.64
CA THR A 517 -12.66 8.59 22.52
C THR A 517 -11.39 9.46 22.67
N PRO A 518 -10.36 9.04 23.42
CA PRO A 518 -9.09 9.76 23.53
C PRO A 518 -8.47 10.05 22.16
N ARG A 519 -7.85 11.23 21.99
CA ARG A 519 -7.37 11.72 20.68
C ARG A 519 -6.39 10.76 20.00
N ASN A 520 -5.50 10.15 20.79
CA ASN A 520 -4.51 9.16 20.36
C ASN A 520 -5.12 7.78 20.00
N LEU A 521 -6.41 7.56 20.30
CA LEU A 521 -7.14 6.32 20.03
C LEU A 521 -8.24 6.48 18.98
N GLN A 522 -8.43 7.67 18.41
CA GLN A 522 -9.45 7.98 17.40
C GLN A 522 -9.38 7.04 16.18
N GLU A 523 -8.23 6.96 15.51
CA GLU A 523 -8.09 6.08 14.33
C GLU A 523 -8.26 4.59 14.69
N PRO A 524 -7.63 4.03 15.74
CA PRO A 524 -7.87 2.65 16.17
C PRO A 524 -9.34 2.36 16.50
N CYS A 525 -10.02 3.26 17.21
CA CYS A 525 -11.42 3.08 17.61
C CYS A 525 -12.34 3.13 16.39
N LEU A 526 -12.15 4.12 15.50
CA LEU A 526 -12.87 4.20 14.23
C LEU A 526 -12.71 2.90 13.42
N VAL A 527 -11.49 2.38 13.31
CA VAL A 527 -11.24 1.12 12.58
C VAL A 527 -11.95 -0.06 13.24
N ALA A 528 -11.97 -0.15 14.57
CA ALA A 528 -12.69 -1.20 15.28
C ALA A 528 -14.21 -1.12 15.05
N LEU A 529 -14.79 0.08 15.11
CA LEU A 529 -16.21 0.31 14.84
C LEU A 529 -16.57 -0.03 13.39
N GLU A 530 -15.71 0.33 12.43
CA GLU A 530 -15.88 -0.03 11.02
C GLU A 530 -15.78 -1.55 10.81
N MET A 531 -14.84 -2.23 11.48
CA MET A 531 -14.77 -3.69 11.42
C MET A 531 -16.02 -4.37 12.02
N LEU A 532 -16.60 -3.78 13.06
CA LEU A 532 -17.89 -4.23 13.60
C LEU A 532 -19.04 -4.00 12.61
N LYS A 533 -19.07 -2.82 11.96
CA LYS A 533 -20.05 -2.48 10.92
C LYS A 533 -20.04 -3.48 9.76
N PHE A 534 -18.87 -3.95 9.35
CA PHE A 534 -18.73 -4.99 8.32
C PHE A 534 -18.83 -6.43 8.88
N GLY A 535 -19.09 -6.62 10.18
CA GLY A 535 -19.23 -7.95 10.79
C GLY A 535 -17.94 -8.78 10.85
N VAL A 536 -16.77 -8.16 10.75
CA VAL A 536 -15.46 -8.84 10.72
C VAL A 536 -14.65 -8.68 12.00
N LEU A 537 -15.14 -7.91 12.98
CA LEU A 537 -14.61 -7.90 14.34
C LEU A 537 -15.33 -8.98 15.18
N THR A 538 -14.74 -10.17 15.24
CA THR A 538 -15.33 -11.35 15.89
C THR A 538 -14.38 -11.99 16.91
N ASN A 539 -14.94 -12.72 17.88
CA ASN A 539 -14.24 -13.59 18.81
C ASN A 539 -14.11 -15.04 18.30
N GLU A 540 -14.80 -15.39 17.21
CA GLU A 540 -14.78 -16.72 16.61
C GLU A 540 -13.52 -16.93 15.75
N PRO A 541 -13.05 -18.19 15.63
CA PRO A 541 -12.04 -18.55 14.63
C PRO A 541 -12.51 -18.24 13.21
N PHE A 542 -11.61 -17.84 12.33
CA PHE A 542 -11.91 -17.59 10.92
C PHE A 542 -12.12 -18.88 10.13
N ASP A 543 -12.92 -18.78 9.06
CA ASP A 543 -13.12 -19.87 8.12
C ASP A 543 -12.17 -19.78 6.93
N ALA A 544 -11.68 -20.94 6.46
CA ALA A 544 -10.92 -21.00 5.22
C ALA A 544 -11.81 -20.56 4.05
N ALA A 545 -11.29 -19.71 3.16
CA ALA A 545 -12.09 -19.12 2.10
C ALA A 545 -12.67 -20.13 1.09
N GLN A 546 -12.09 -21.33 1.03
CA GLN A 546 -12.44 -22.38 0.08
C GLN A 546 -12.46 -23.75 0.78
N PRO A 547 -13.55 -24.52 0.71
CA PRO A 547 -13.64 -25.83 1.36
C PRO A 547 -12.59 -26.84 0.89
N ASP A 548 -12.19 -26.75 -0.38
CA ASP A 548 -11.17 -27.60 -1.01
C ASP A 548 -9.72 -27.15 -0.72
N ARG A 549 -9.54 -25.98 -0.10
CA ARG A 549 -8.25 -25.43 0.31
C ARG A 549 -8.28 -25.02 1.79
N PRO A 550 -8.35 -26.00 2.72
CA PRO A 550 -8.34 -25.72 4.15
C PRO A 550 -7.00 -25.12 4.60
N PHE A 551 -6.99 -24.49 5.78
CA PHE A 551 -5.73 -24.04 6.38
C PHE A 551 -4.75 -25.20 6.60
N PRO A 552 -3.43 -24.93 6.63
CA PRO A 552 -2.44 -25.98 6.84
C PRO A 552 -2.69 -26.72 8.16
N GLN A 553 -2.94 -28.03 8.09
CA GLN A 553 -3.32 -28.86 9.25
C GLN A 553 -2.34 -28.75 10.43
N GLN A 554 -1.04 -28.53 10.14
CA GLN A 554 -0.02 -28.43 11.18
C GLN A 554 -0.17 -27.19 12.05
N VAL A 555 -0.84 -26.14 11.57
CA VAL A 555 -1.12 -24.92 12.36
C VAL A 555 -2.05 -25.22 13.53
N GLN A 556 -2.88 -26.28 13.45
CA GLN A 556 -3.87 -26.63 14.47
C GLN A 556 -4.77 -25.43 14.84
N TYR A 557 -5.20 -24.69 13.81
CA TYR A 557 -6.08 -23.54 14.00
C TYR A 557 -7.42 -23.99 14.63
N PRO A 558 -7.96 -23.28 15.64
CA PRO A 558 -9.17 -23.71 16.33
C PRO A 558 -10.37 -23.81 15.38
N THR A 559 -11.19 -24.86 15.56
CA THR A 559 -12.44 -25.05 14.81
C THR A 559 -13.64 -24.98 15.75
N PRO A 560 -14.73 -24.27 15.38
CA PRO A 560 -15.93 -24.21 16.20
C PRO A 560 -16.55 -25.61 16.45
N PRO A 561 -17.17 -25.84 17.62
CA PRO A 561 -17.26 -24.93 18.76
C PRO A 561 -15.94 -24.89 19.56
N VAL A 562 -15.50 -23.69 19.92
CA VAL A 562 -14.30 -23.47 20.74
C VAL A 562 -14.65 -23.07 22.18
N PRO A 563 -13.81 -23.38 23.18
CA PRO A 563 -14.04 -22.95 24.56
C PRO A 563 -14.08 -21.42 24.70
N GLU A 564 -14.88 -20.88 25.63
CA GLU A 564 -15.02 -19.42 25.83
C GLU A 564 -13.68 -18.73 26.13
N ARG A 565 -12.76 -19.38 26.85
CA ARG A 565 -11.40 -18.84 27.05
C ARG A 565 -10.68 -18.59 25.72
N VAL A 566 -10.85 -19.48 24.73
CA VAL A 566 -10.21 -19.31 23.42
C VAL A 566 -10.79 -18.10 22.70
N LYS A 567 -12.12 -17.96 22.69
CA LYS A 567 -12.81 -16.80 22.10
C LYS A 567 -12.37 -15.49 22.73
N ALA A 568 -12.34 -15.43 24.07
CA ALA A 568 -11.88 -14.28 24.82
C ALA A 568 -10.43 -13.88 24.46
N VAL A 569 -9.52 -14.87 24.35
CA VAL A 569 -8.13 -14.59 23.98
C VAL A 569 -8.02 -14.10 22.54
N LEU A 570 -8.73 -14.70 21.58
CA LEU A 570 -8.75 -14.24 20.19
C LEU A 570 -9.21 -12.79 20.11
N LEU A 571 -10.33 -12.46 20.77
CA LEU A 571 -10.89 -11.12 20.78
C LEU A 571 -9.93 -10.08 21.38
N LEU A 572 -9.34 -10.37 22.55
CA LEU A 572 -8.36 -9.49 23.20
C LEU A 572 -7.14 -9.24 22.31
N CYS A 573 -6.57 -10.31 21.74
CA CYS A 573 -5.38 -10.20 20.89
C CYS A 573 -5.67 -9.39 19.63
N ARG A 574 -6.80 -9.67 18.95
CA ARG A 574 -7.24 -8.96 17.74
C ARG A 574 -7.48 -7.49 18.02
N VAL A 575 -8.34 -7.14 18.98
CA VAL A 575 -8.67 -5.74 19.29
C VAL A 575 -7.42 -4.96 19.71
N MET A 576 -6.65 -5.47 20.67
CA MET A 576 -5.47 -4.75 21.17
C MET A 576 -4.36 -4.63 20.11
N SER A 577 -4.34 -5.47 19.08
CA SER A 577 -3.39 -5.35 17.96
C SER A 577 -3.58 -4.10 17.09
N LEU A 578 -4.71 -3.39 17.23
CA LEU A 578 -5.00 -2.16 16.49
C LEU A 578 -4.18 -0.94 16.94
N VAL A 579 -3.62 -0.98 18.15
CA VAL A 579 -2.74 0.08 18.67
C VAL A 579 -1.26 -0.26 18.44
N PRO A 580 -0.42 0.73 18.05
CA PRO A 580 0.98 0.48 17.77
C PRO A 580 1.81 0.25 19.04
N MET A 581 2.94 -0.44 18.88
CA MET A 581 4.00 -0.54 19.91
C MET A 581 5.20 0.35 19.56
N ARG A 582 5.96 0.75 20.58
CA ARG A 582 7.28 1.37 20.42
C ARG A 582 8.31 0.29 20.10
N LEU A 583 8.80 0.29 18.87
CA LEU A 583 9.75 -0.70 18.36
C LEU A 583 11.10 -0.05 18.07
N ARG A 584 12.16 -0.81 18.27
CA ARG A 584 13.52 -0.42 17.87
C ARG A 584 13.61 -0.39 16.34
N ASN A 585 14.61 0.33 15.83
CA ASN A 585 15.02 0.25 14.43
C ASN A 585 15.78 -1.07 14.19
N ASP A 586 15.07 -2.18 14.32
CA ASP A 586 15.57 -3.53 14.17
C ASP A 586 14.50 -4.42 13.50
N MET A 587 14.89 -5.62 13.09
CA MET A 587 13.94 -6.61 12.61
C MET A 587 13.18 -7.26 13.77
N TRP A 588 12.00 -7.80 13.48
CA TRP A 588 11.27 -8.64 14.42
C TRP A 588 11.97 -9.97 14.62
N ASN A 589 12.12 -10.37 15.88
CA ASN A 589 12.86 -11.56 16.29
C ASN A 589 12.10 -12.44 17.28
N ALA A 590 10.78 -12.32 17.29
CA ALA A 590 9.89 -13.24 17.99
C ALA A 590 9.01 -13.99 16.98
N ASP A 591 8.24 -14.96 17.47
CA ASP A 591 7.31 -15.71 16.63
C ASP A 591 6.19 -14.80 16.11
N VAL A 592 5.58 -15.21 15.00
CA VAL A 592 4.38 -14.59 14.43
C VAL A 592 3.17 -15.47 14.72
N ASP A 593 1.98 -14.88 14.66
CA ASP A 593 0.73 -15.55 14.99
C ASP A 593 -0.18 -15.66 13.76
N PHE A 594 -0.70 -16.86 13.52
CA PHE A 594 -1.52 -17.16 12.33
C PHE A 594 -2.85 -16.41 12.35
N ASP A 595 -3.50 -16.31 13.50
CA ASP A 595 -4.77 -15.61 13.67
C ASP A 595 -4.61 -14.11 13.42
N LEU A 596 -3.59 -13.51 14.04
CA LEU A 596 -3.31 -12.09 13.87
C LEU A 596 -2.87 -11.77 12.43
N ALA A 597 -2.18 -12.67 11.75
CA ALA A 597 -1.87 -12.49 10.33
C ALA A 597 -3.13 -12.46 9.45
N ALA A 598 -4.12 -13.31 9.74
CA ALA A 598 -5.43 -13.27 9.08
C ALA A 598 -6.17 -11.98 9.40
N PHE A 599 -6.29 -11.62 10.68
CA PHE A 599 -6.97 -10.41 11.13
C PHE A 599 -6.33 -9.12 10.55
N HIS A 600 -4.99 -9.03 10.51
CA HIS A 600 -4.29 -7.88 9.93
C HIS A 600 -4.43 -7.79 8.41
N SER A 601 -4.79 -8.88 7.72
CA SER A 601 -5.16 -8.80 6.31
C SER A 601 -6.48 -8.03 6.13
N LEU A 602 -7.46 -8.23 7.02
CA LEU A 602 -8.72 -7.46 7.08
C LEU A 602 -8.46 -5.98 7.37
N ILE A 603 -7.68 -5.70 8.43
CA ILE A 603 -7.33 -4.32 8.80
C ILE A 603 -6.67 -3.59 7.63
N ARG A 604 -5.77 -4.28 6.92
CA ARG A 604 -5.02 -3.70 5.82
C ARG A 604 -5.92 -3.26 4.67
N VAL A 605 -6.89 -4.08 4.26
CA VAL A 605 -7.79 -3.72 3.16
C VAL A 605 -8.77 -2.62 3.58
N LEU A 606 -9.29 -2.66 4.81
CA LEU A 606 -10.15 -1.60 5.35
C LEU A 606 -9.40 -0.27 5.44
N LYS A 607 -8.23 -0.22 6.09
CA LYS A 607 -7.44 1.01 6.21
C LYS A 607 -7.03 1.60 4.85
N ARG A 608 -6.80 0.75 3.84
CA ARG A 608 -6.56 1.22 2.45
C ARG A 608 -7.79 1.91 1.88
N ALA A 609 -8.98 1.34 2.05
CA ALA A 609 -10.23 1.94 1.58
C ALA A 609 -10.51 3.29 2.27
N LEU A 610 -10.34 3.34 3.60
CA LEU A 610 -10.49 4.58 4.38
C LEU A 610 -9.51 5.67 3.93
N ARG A 611 -8.25 5.31 3.68
CA ARG A 611 -7.25 6.25 3.17
C ARG A 611 -7.58 6.75 1.77
N GLN A 612 -8.04 5.87 0.88
CA GLN A 612 -8.50 6.25 -0.46
C GLN A 612 -9.69 7.22 -0.39
N LEU A 613 -10.57 7.09 0.61
CA LEU A 613 -11.66 8.03 0.85
C LEU A 613 -11.14 9.41 1.28
N VAL A 614 -10.14 9.47 2.17
CA VAL A 614 -9.46 10.73 2.54
C VAL A 614 -8.81 11.39 1.32
N GLU A 615 -8.03 10.62 0.54
CA GLU A 615 -7.38 11.09 -0.69
C GLU A 615 -8.41 11.61 -1.70
N ALA A 616 -9.54 10.92 -1.87
CA ALA A 616 -10.62 11.31 -2.77
C ALA A 616 -11.35 12.58 -2.29
N SER A 617 -11.63 12.71 -1.00
CA SER A 617 -12.24 13.92 -0.41
C SER A 617 -11.35 15.14 -0.63
N LEU A 618 -10.05 15.03 -0.31
CA LEU A 618 -9.08 16.09 -0.57
C LEU A 618 -8.98 16.41 -2.06
N THR A 619 -8.92 15.39 -2.92
CA THR A 619 -8.85 15.56 -4.38
C THR A 619 -10.08 16.27 -4.92
N SER A 620 -11.28 15.92 -4.45
CA SER A 620 -12.55 16.55 -4.83
C SER A 620 -12.53 18.06 -4.56
N ILE A 621 -11.98 18.48 -3.41
CA ILE A 621 -11.83 19.90 -3.08
C ILE A 621 -10.81 20.57 -4.01
N LEU A 622 -9.64 19.97 -4.17
CA LEU A 622 -8.52 20.57 -4.90
C LEU A 622 -8.74 20.62 -6.42
N LEU A 623 -9.55 19.72 -6.98
CA LEU A 623 -9.94 19.77 -8.39
C LEU A 623 -10.79 21.02 -8.73
N LYS A 624 -11.49 21.60 -7.75
CA LYS A 624 -12.21 22.87 -7.92
C LYS A 624 -11.26 24.07 -8.03
N ASP A 625 -10.15 24.07 -7.28
CA ASP A 625 -9.13 25.12 -7.30
C ASP A 625 -7.74 24.55 -6.96
N LEU A 626 -6.95 24.24 -7.99
CA LEU A 626 -5.60 23.69 -7.84
C LEU A 626 -4.63 24.63 -7.11
N LYS A 627 -4.91 25.94 -7.04
CA LYS A 627 -4.05 26.89 -6.31
C LYS A 627 -4.04 26.61 -4.82
N ARG A 628 -5.02 25.86 -4.31
CA ARG A 628 -5.15 25.47 -2.90
C ARG A 628 -4.20 24.34 -2.50
N VAL A 629 -3.54 23.66 -3.45
CA VAL A 629 -2.50 22.66 -3.16
C VAL A 629 -1.38 23.25 -2.29
N LYS A 630 -1.10 24.56 -2.40
CA LYS A 630 -0.10 25.26 -1.58
C LYS A 630 -0.42 25.31 -0.08
N LEU A 631 -1.67 25.03 0.30
CA LEU A 631 -2.09 24.96 1.70
C LEU A 631 -1.62 23.67 2.37
N LEU A 632 -1.24 22.66 1.58
CA LEU A 632 -0.77 21.38 2.10
C LEU A 632 0.70 21.52 2.57
N PRO A 633 1.00 21.27 3.85
CA PRO A 633 2.38 21.22 4.31
C PRO A 633 3.13 20.03 3.69
N PRO A 634 4.48 20.11 3.60
CA PRO A 634 5.29 18.96 3.19
C PRO A 634 5.01 17.75 4.11
N GLY A 635 4.61 16.63 3.51
CA GLY A 635 4.26 15.44 4.29
C GLY A 635 2.94 15.55 5.05
N PHE A 636 1.93 16.25 4.52
CA PHE A 636 0.59 16.35 5.10
C PHE A 636 -0.10 15.00 5.45
N MET A 637 0.34 13.88 4.86
CA MET A 637 -0.07 12.49 5.21
C MET A 637 1.06 11.67 5.86
N CYS A 638 2.04 12.31 6.50
CA CYS A 638 3.20 11.62 7.07
C CYS A 638 2.79 10.77 8.28
N ALA A 639 2.84 9.45 8.12
CA ALA A 639 2.52 8.47 9.15
C ALA A 639 3.67 8.18 10.13
N SER A 640 4.82 8.86 9.99
CA SER A 640 5.94 8.64 10.91
C SER A 640 5.58 9.13 12.31
N PRO A 641 5.69 8.30 13.36
CA PRO A 641 5.38 8.72 14.72
C PRO A 641 6.28 9.87 15.18
N LYS A 642 5.74 10.79 15.98
CA LYS A 642 6.56 11.83 16.64
C LYS A 642 7.52 11.15 17.62
N LYS A 643 8.71 11.75 17.80
CA LYS A 643 9.73 11.22 18.73
C LYS A 643 9.24 11.18 20.18
N ASP A 644 8.51 12.22 20.59
CA ASP A 644 8.06 12.39 21.98
C ASP A 644 6.68 11.77 22.23
N ASP A 645 5.93 11.46 21.17
CA ASP A 645 4.63 10.77 21.25
C ASP A 645 4.45 9.80 20.06
N HIS A 646 4.67 8.52 20.32
CA HIS A 646 4.58 7.45 19.32
C HIS A 646 3.16 7.14 18.84
N MET A 647 2.13 7.63 19.54
CA MET A 647 0.73 7.47 19.15
C MET A 647 0.25 8.61 18.25
N GLN A 648 1.06 9.66 18.10
CA GLN A 648 0.75 10.81 17.25
C GLN A 648 1.66 10.89 16.03
N THR A 649 1.11 11.51 14.99
CA THR A 649 1.83 11.80 13.74
C THR A 649 1.79 13.30 13.45
N PRO A 650 2.75 13.83 12.67
CA PRO A 650 2.71 15.21 12.18
C PRO A 650 1.68 15.43 11.06
N ALA A 651 0.94 14.39 10.65
CA ALA A 651 -0.01 14.49 9.56
C ALA A 651 -1.14 15.48 9.87
N MET A 652 -1.51 16.24 8.83
CA MET A 652 -2.65 17.15 8.80
C MET A 652 -3.98 16.40 8.64
N LEU A 653 -3.94 15.24 7.98
CA LEU A 653 -5.11 14.42 7.67
C LEU A 653 -4.91 12.98 8.19
N PRO A 654 -5.99 12.19 8.34
CA PRO A 654 -5.92 10.82 8.84
C PRO A 654 -5.06 9.96 7.92
N THR A 655 -4.10 9.25 8.51
CA THR A 655 -3.11 8.50 7.70
C THR A 655 -3.52 7.05 7.50
N PHE A 656 -4.35 6.52 8.41
CA PHE A 656 -4.69 5.11 8.48
C PHE A 656 -3.46 4.21 8.30
N MET A 657 -2.42 4.51 9.09
CA MET A 657 -1.20 3.71 9.09
C MET A 657 -1.54 2.27 9.47
N LEU A 658 -0.94 1.31 8.77
CA LEU A 658 -1.15 -0.10 9.07
C LEU A 658 -0.52 -0.41 10.44
N PRO A 659 -1.33 -0.86 11.43
CA PRO A 659 -0.81 -1.31 12.70
C PRO A 659 -0.15 -2.67 12.49
N ARG A 660 0.80 -2.99 13.36
CA ARG A 660 1.50 -4.28 13.33
C ARG A 660 0.89 -5.23 14.35
N ALA A 661 0.87 -6.52 14.04
CA ALA A 661 0.39 -7.57 14.93
C ALA A 661 1.20 -7.71 16.24
N CYS A 662 2.34 -7.00 16.36
CA CYS A 662 3.24 -7.06 17.51
C CYS A 662 2.50 -6.89 18.84
N MET A 663 1.57 -5.93 18.97
CA MET A 663 0.82 -5.74 20.22
C MET A 663 -0.03 -6.97 20.54
N GLY A 664 -0.75 -7.53 19.57
CA GLY A 664 -1.54 -8.74 19.77
C GLY A 664 -0.69 -9.94 20.21
N ILE A 665 0.50 -10.11 19.63
CA ILE A 665 1.46 -11.18 20.01
C ILE A 665 1.94 -10.98 21.46
N VAL A 666 2.22 -9.74 21.85
CA VAL A 666 2.65 -9.40 23.21
C VAL A 666 1.50 -9.57 24.22
N VAL A 667 0.28 -9.22 23.85
CA VAL A 667 -0.94 -9.47 24.62
C VAL A 667 -1.16 -10.97 24.81
N ARG A 668 -0.97 -11.78 23.76
CA ARG A 668 -1.04 -13.23 23.85
C ARG A 668 -0.07 -13.79 24.90
N PHE A 669 1.20 -13.35 24.85
CA PHE A 669 2.19 -13.72 25.87
C PHE A 669 1.77 -13.29 27.27
N PHE A 670 1.23 -12.07 27.43
CA PHE A 670 0.71 -11.58 28.71
C PHE A 670 -0.43 -12.46 29.25
N LEU A 671 -1.40 -12.84 28.41
CA LEU A 671 -2.56 -13.65 28.79
C LEU A 671 -2.20 -15.10 29.16
N ASP A 672 -1.21 -15.67 28.48
CA ASP A 672 -0.75 -17.04 28.72
C ASP A 672 0.38 -17.13 29.77
N TYR A 673 0.83 -16.01 30.34
CA TYR A 673 1.93 -15.99 31.30
C TYR A 673 1.56 -16.67 32.64
N THR A 674 2.24 -17.78 32.92
CA THR A 674 2.07 -18.58 34.14
C THR A 674 3.21 -18.44 35.15
N GLY A 675 4.30 -17.76 34.79
CA GLY A 675 5.47 -17.56 35.63
C GLY A 675 5.26 -16.63 36.83
N ASP A 676 6.34 -16.33 37.54
CA ASP A 676 6.34 -15.43 38.70
C ASP A 676 6.04 -13.97 38.25
N PRO A 677 5.05 -13.28 38.84
CA PRO A 677 4.80 -11.87 38.59
C PRO A 677 6.04 -10.96 38.71
N ALA A 678 6.97 -11.26 39.63
CA ALA A 678 8.19 -10.47 39.81
C ALA A 678 9.14 -10.56 38.58
N SER A 679 9.14 -11.71 37.90
CA SER A 679 9.99 -11.98 36.73
C SER A 679 9.38 -11.50 35.41
N PHE A 680 8.08 -11.19 35.37
CA PHE A 680 7.34 -10.90 34.14
C PHE A 680 8.03 -9.84 33.28
N GLN A 681 8.50 -8.74 33.87
CA GLN A 681 9.13 -7.66 33.10
C GLN A 681 10.44 -8.10 32.43
N SER A 682 11.26 -8.90 33.13
CA SER A 682 12.52 -9.41 32.59
C SER A 682 12.26 -10.44 31.47
N GLU A 683 11.29 -11.34 31.69
CA GLU A 683 10.92 -12.35 30.69
C GLU A 683 10.28 -11.72 29.45
N LEU A 684 9.46 -10.69 29.62
CA LEU A 684 8.87 -9.92 28.53
C LEU A 684 9.94 -9.25 27.66
N GLN A 685 10.95 -8.63 28.28
CA GLN A 685 12.06 -8.00 27.57
C GLN A 685 12.95 -9.02 26.84
N SER A 686 13.17 -10.17 27.47
CA SER A 686 13.94 -11.27 26.88
C SER A 686 13.20 -11.89 25.67
N LYS A 687 11.88 -12.07 25.78
CA LYS A 687 11.04 -12.63 24.73
C LYS A 687 10.85 -11.68 23.54
N PHE A 688 10.77 -10.37 23.80
CA PHE A 688 10.50 -9.34 22.78
C PHE A 688 11.53 -8.20 22.81
N PRO A 689 12.80 -8.46 22.49
CA PRO A 689 13.87 -7.46 22.60
C PRO A 689 13.75 -6.31 21.56
N CYS A 690 12.95 -6.49 20.50
CA CYS A 690 12.61 -5.42 19.54
C CYS A 690 11.67 -4.36 20.16
N CYS A 691 10.89 -4.72 21.19
CA CYS A 691 9.98 -3.79 21.86
C CYS A 691 10.73 -2.91 22.87
N MET A 692 10.60 -1.59 22.74
CA MET A 692 11.32 -0.65 23.60
C MET A 692 10.74 -0.57 25.01
N GLN A 693 9.41 -0.51 25.13
CA GLN A 693 8.70 -0.36 26.40
C GLN A 693 7.44 -1.24 26.44
N ALA A 694 7.59 -2.54 26.17
CA ALA A 694 6.47 -3.48 26.03
C ALA A 694 5.45 -3.44 27.19
N LYS A 695 5.91 -3.31 28.43
CA LYS A 695 5.03 -3.23 29.61
C LYS A 695 4.18 -1.95 29.64
N GLU A 696 4.73 -0.82 29.25
CA GLU A 696 3.98 0.45 29.18
C GLU A 696 3.05 0.47 27.95
N ASP A 697 3.51 -0.09 26.84
CA ASP A 697 2.71 -0.25 25.62
C ASP A 697 1.48 -1.13 25.87
N LEU A 698 1.60 -2.20 26.67
CA LEU A 698 0.47 -3.02 27.13
C LEU A 698 -0.59 -2.18 27.86
N LYS A 699 -0.20 -1.21 28.69
CA LYS A 699 -1.17 -0.36 29.40
C LYS A 699 -1.96 0.53 28.44
N ASN A 700 -1.35 0.96 27.33
CA ASN A 700 -2.06 1.70 26.27
C ASN A 700 -3.05 0.80 25.54
N ALA A 701 -2.70 -0.47 25.30
CA ALA A 701 -3.64 -1.47 24.77
C ALA A 701 -4.82 -1.74 25.72
N PHE A 702 -4.57 -1.77 27.03
CA PHE A 702 -5.64 -1.91 28.04
C PHE A 702 -6.58 -0.71 28.03
N LEU A 703 -6.02 0.51 27.97
CA LEU A 703 -6.80 1.74 27.84
C LEU A 703 -7.66 1.72 26.57
N PHE A 704 -7.12 1.24 25.45
CA PHE A 704 -7.87 1.08 24.20
C PHE A 704 -9.01 0.06 24.32
N TRP A 705 -8.76 -1.08 24.97
CA TRP A 705 -9.81 -2.07 25.22
C TRP A 705 -10.95 -1.53 26.07
N GLU A 706 -10.62 -0.86 27.18
CA GLU A 706 -11.60 -0.22 28.06
C GLU A 706 -12.42 0.84 27.32
N ASP A 707 -11.77 1.60 26.42
CA ASP A 707 -12.43 2.60 25.61
C ASP A 707 -13.34 2.04 24.53
N LEU A 708 -12.88 1.04 23.79
CA LEU A 708 -13.73 0.36 22.83
C LEU A 708 -14.93 -0.30 23.52
N ARG A 709 -14.73 -0.96 24.68
CA ARG A 709 -15.82 -1.56 25.44
C ARG A 709 -16.87 -0.54 25.85
N ARG A 710 -16.46 0.68 26.25
CA ARG A 710 -17.39 1.80 26.50
C ARG A 710 -18.20 2.10 25.24
N CYS A 711 -17.55 2.28 24.09
CA CYS A 711 -18.24 2.55 22.83
C CYS A 711 -19.25 1.44 22.51
N ILE A 712 -18.84 0.18 22.61
CA ILE A 712 -19.70 -0.98 22.37
C ILE A 712 -20.90 -0.99 23.32
N LYS A 713 -20.69 -0.68 24.60
CA LYS A 713 -21.78 -0.59 25.58
C LYS A 713 -22.83 0.46 25.19
N GLU A 714 -22.40 1.61 24.71
CA GLU A 714 -23.30 2.71 24.31
C GLU A 714 -24.05 2.38 23.00
N ILE A 715 -23.45 1.61 22.08
CA ILE A 715 -24.09 1.24 20.80
C ILE A 715 -24.83 -0.10 20.83
N ALA A 716 -24.68 -0.88 21.91
CA ALA A 716 -25.20 -2.25 22.00
C ALA A 716 -26.71 -2.32 21.75
N GLU A 717 -27.50 -1.48 22.42
CA GLU A 717 -28.94 -1.45 22.22
C GLU A 717 -29.35 -0.79 20.88
N PRO A 718 -28.86 0.43 20.52
CA PRO A 718 -29.27 1.08 19.29
C PRO A 718 -28.90 0.35 18.01
N LEU A 719 -27.75 -0.34 17.99
CA LEU A 719 -27.20 -0.98 16.78
C LEU A 719 -27.21 -2.52 16.84
N GLY A 720 -27.84 -3.12 17.86
CA GLY A 720 -27.97 -4.58 17.95
C GLY A 720 -26.66 -5.32 18.28
N ALA A 721 -25.72 -4.67 18.98
CA ALA A 721 -24.42 -5.24 19.34
C ALA A 721 -24.38 -5.88 20.75
N GLN A 722 -25.53 -6.25 21.32
CA GLN A 722 -25.61 -6.82 22.68
C GLN A 722 -24.79 -8.11 22.81
N LYS A 723 -24.87 -9.00 21.82
CA LYS A 723 -24.11 -10.26 21.86
C LYS A 723 -22.60 -10.01 21.88
N PHE A 724 -22.13 -9.05 21.08
CA PHE A 724 -20.72 -8.68 21.06
C PHE A 724 -20.28 -8.01 22.37
N LEU A 725 -21.17 -7.24 23.02
CA LEU A 725 -20.91 -6.70 24.36
C LEU A 725 -20.73 -7.80 25.40
N GLU A 726 -21.57 -8.84 25.39
CA GLU A 726 -21.41 -10.02 26.27
C GLU A 726 -20.04 -10.68 26.05
N ASP A 727 -19.64 -10.88 24.79
CA ASP A 727 -18.34 -11.46 24.45
C ASP A 727 -17.17 -10.58 24.95
N MET A 728 -17.31 -9.25 24.89
CA MET A 728 -16.34 -8.31 25.45
C MET A 728 -16.32 -8.34 26.99
N ASP A 729 -17.46 -8.56 27.65
CA ASP A 729 -17.55 -8.66 29.10
C ASP A 729 -16.83 -9.91 29.61
N GLU A 730 -17.06 -11.07 28.99
CA GLU A 730 -16.36 -12.32 29.30
C GLU A 730 -14.83 -12.18 29.08
N ALA A 731 -14.43 -11.57 27.96
CA ALA A 731 -13.03 -11.29 27.70
C ALA A 731 -12.41 -10.33 28.73
N THR A 732 -13.19 -9.38 29.24
CA THR A 732 -12.75 -8.44 30.28
C THR A 732 -12.48 -9.15 31.60
N GLU A 733 -13.26 -10.16 31.98
CA GLU A 733 -12.99 -10.94 33.19
C GLU A 733 -11.62 -11.64 33.13
N LEU A 734 -11.30 -12.24 31.97
CA LEU A 734 -10.00 -12.87 31.74
C LEU A 734 -8.86 -11.85 31.83
N LEU A 735 -9.03 -10.69 31.19
CA LEU A 735 -8.05 -9.61 31.21
C LEU A 735 -7.78 -9.10 32.63
N VAL A 736 -8.83 -8.76 33.38
CA VAL A 736 -8.74 -8.21 34.74
C VAL A 736 -8.09 -9.21 35.71
N LYS A 737 -8.41 -10.50 35.58
CA LYS A 737 -7.78 -11.57 36.37
C LYS A 737 -6.27 -11.59 36.16
N GLN A 738 -5.82 -11.51 34.90
CA GLN A 738 -4.39 -11.52 34.58
C GLN A 738 -3.68 -10.21 34.94
N GLN A 739 -4.32 -9.06 34.76
CA GLN A 739 -3.83 -7.75 35.20
C GLN A 739 -3.60 -7.73 36.72
N THR A 740 -4.55 -8.28 37.49
CA THR A 740 -4.47 -8.37 38.95
C THR A 740 -3.32 -9.28 39.37
N LYS A 741 -3.19 -10.46 38.74
CA LYS A 741 -2.10 -11.41 38.99
C LYS A 741 -0.72 -10.77 38.78
N LEU A 742 -0.56 -9.96 37.73
CA LEU A 742 0.74 -9.38 37.34
C LEU A 742 0.98 -7.96 37.87
N GLY A 743 -0.02 -7.34 38.51
CA GLY A 743 0.09 -5.96 38.99
C GLY A 743 0.25 -4.93 37.87
N ILE A 744 -0.37 -5.15 36.70
CA ILE A 744 -0.28 -4.26 35.53
C ILE A 744 -1.69 -3.78 35.19
N LYS A 745 -1.98 -2.52 35.48
CA LYS A 745 -3.29 -1.91 35.20
C LYS A 745 -3.21 -0.94 34.02
N ALA A 746 -4.35 -0.64 33.42
CA ALA A 746 -4.47 0.42 32.42
C ALA A 746 -3.99 1.77 32.98
N VAL A 747 -3.54 2.65 32.07
CA VAL A 747 -3.30 4.05 32.42
C VAL A 747 -4.65 4.74 32.66
N SER A 748 -4.73 5.66 33.62
CA SER A 748 -5.94 6.46 33.82
C SER A 748 -6.27 7.26 32.55
N ARG A 749 -7.56 7.33 32.19
CA ARG A 749 -8.08 8.27 31.19
C ARG A 749 -7.90 9.70 31.71
N THR A 750 -6.79 10.34 31.36
CA THR A 750 -6.61 11.79 31.50
C THR A 750 -6.98 12.49 30.21
#